data_AF-A0A0K2Y7L3-F1
#
_entry.id   AF-A0A0K2Y7L3-F1
#
_cell.length_a   1.000
_cell.length_b   1.000
_cell.length_c   1.000
_cell.angle_alpha   90.00
_cell.angle_beta   90.00
_cell.angle_gamma   90.00
#
_symmetry.space_group_name_H-M   'P 1'
#
loop_
_entity.id
_entity.type
_entity.pdbx_description
1 polymer ?
#
loop_
_entity_poly.entity_id
_entity_poly.type
_entity_poly.pdbx_seq_one_letter_code
_entity_poly.pdbx_strand_id
1 'polypeptide(L)'
;MIAQYPTPDKEHRYDVSILVNGLPLVHIELKRRGVKLEEAFRQIRGYHQKSMGAPGSLFGFVQVFVISNGTQTKYYSNTTASDTSKNSYKFTSFWADQENKRIEDLQDFIPTFFNKHTLLSLLLYYCVFTSESKLLVMRSYQVVAIEEILKQVAITHNKKEYGKSKNGGYIWHTTGSGKTLTSFKLAQLAARLDFIAKVVFVVDRKDLDHQTMKEYEKYQKNSASSNKNTKTLQIQLENPDPNKKTIITTIQKLHKFIKGNPKSPILGQEVLFIFDECHRSQLGKMHADIARAFKKHHFYGFTGTPIFEENCDGKEYAITKERFGRELHHYTIVNAIHDGNVLPFLMHYCNTNTELKSEADFCHPQRTARVVEHILNNFAKVTKGSFNSILACASIEMAKKYYQAFKECAHPLKIAIIYSYSPSDDLEDENNEEAGKLEQNDRDFLEQAIQDYNHAFESNYDIGIFNDYYKDISSRMKKREIDLLIVVNMFLTGFDAPTCNTLWVDKNLKYHGLLQAFSRTNRTYNSVKSEGNIVCFRPLEDNLNDALRLFGRKDSHEIVILDGFKEIYAKYEALASKLLSTYPLHAFSQHTKAESAQEAFIDLYGEILKTRNVLVCFAEFGSDKDPISPRDLQDYQGHYLDLFEKFRRPRASSDKARKEFDDNCVFEMELIKQVEINIDYILNLIAEDKPKEDILRAIKSSPKMRSKQEVILSFWEFFKQHPSADIQASFRDYMDSQRQQEFARIIQDYKLQKKPARDFMSKAFKHHNISFKGTQFPTLLPKEGASFFSRNPEGQSMRNQLKNKIQAELQAFFDKYHDISSRDWR
;
A
#
# COMPACT_ATOMS: atom_id res chain seq x y z
N MET A 1 20.39 6.94 -29.69
CA MET A 1 20.67 7.01 -28.25
C MET A 1 21.80 8.00 -28.05
N ILE A 2 21.87 8.68 -26.91
CA ILE A 2 23.06 9.42 -26.48
C ILE A 2 23.60 8.80 -25.19
N ALA A 3 24.92 8.69 -25.07
CA ALA A 3 25.59 8.38 -23.81
C ALA A 3 26.05 9.70 -23.17
N GLN A 4 26.12 9.72 -21.83
CA GLN A 4 26.68 10.84 -21.09
C GLN A 4 28.15 11.08 -21.48
N TYR A 5 28.50 12.29 -21.93
CA TYR A 5 29.88 12.65 -22.27
C TYR A 5 30.72 12.85 -21.00
N PRO A 6 31.94 12.29 -20.91
CA PRO A 6 32.81 12.51 -19.75
C PRO A 6 33.36 13.94 -19.75
N THR A 7 33.24 14.64 -18.62
CA THR A 7 34.04 15.85 -18.34
C THR A 7 35.38 15.44 -17.69
N PRO A 8 36.47 16.19 -17.88
CA PRO A 8 37.80 15.83 -17.38
C PRO A 8 37.88 15.52 -15.88
N ASP A 9 37.05 16.19 -15.05
CA ASP A 9 37.01 16.00 -13.59
C ASP A 9 36.19 14.78 -13.09
N LYS A 10 35.64 13.95 -13.99
CA LYS A 10 34.80 12.80 -13.58
C LYS A 10 35.13 11.50 -14.30
N GLU A 11 35.94 10.69 -13.61
CA GLU A 11 36.17 9.28 -13.90
C GLU A 11 34.89 8.40 -13.71
N HIS A 12 33.94 8.52 -14.66
CA HIS A 12 33.15 7.40 -15.24
C HIS A 12 32.06 6.70 -14.36
N ARG A 13 31.04 5.97 -14.86
CA ARG A 13 30.37 5.68 -16.18
C ARG A 13 29.12 4.81 -15.83
N TYR A 14 27.99 4.74 -16.55
CA TYR A 14 27.43 5.41 -17.74
C TYR A 14 25.90 5.58 -17.55
N ASP A 15 25.31 6.68 -18.05
CA ASP A 15 23.85 6.76 -18.31
C ASP A 15 23.56 6.87 -19.81
N VAL A 16 22.55 6.12 -20.27
CA VAL A 16 22.09 6.13 -21.68
C VAL A 16 20.72 6.80 -21.76
N SER A 17 20.57 7.81 -22.62
CA SER A 17 19.28 8.44 -22.88
C SER A 17 18.80 8.14 -24.31
N ILE A 18 17.52 7.77 -24.43
CA ILE A 18 16.86 7.58 -25.71
C ILE A 18 16.13 8.87 -26.05
N LEU A 19 16.61 9.53 -27.12
CA LEU A 19 16.00 10.72 -27.68
C LEU A 19 14.89 10.31 -28.67
N VAL A 20 13.70 10.86 -28.50
CA VAL A 20 12.60 10.79 -29.48
C VAL A 20 12.40 12.19 -30.01
N ASN A 21 12.64 12.39 -31.31
CA ASN A 21 12.62 13.70 -31.98
C ASN A 21 13.49 14.76 -31.26
N GLY A 22 14.64 14.34 -30.71
CA GLY A 22 15.57 15.19 -29.95
C GLY A 22 15.28 15.33 -28.45
N LEU A 23 14.08 14.95 -27.98
CA LEU A 23 13.71 15.04 -26.56
C LEU A 23 14.11 13.76 -25.80
N PRO A 24 14.79 13.83 -24.64
CA PRO A 24 15.11 12.65 -23.82
C PRO A 24 13.86 12.16 -23.10
N LEU A 25 13.19 11.15 -23.65
CA LEU A 25 11.97 10.57 -23.06
C LEU A 25 12.25 9.34 -22.19
N VAL A 26 13.38 8.67 -22.40
CA VAL A 26 13.79 7.49 -21.63
C VAL A 26 15.22 7.66 -21.15
N HIS A 27 15.46 7.35 -19.89
CA HIS A 27 16.78 7.42 -19.26
C HIS A 27 17.10 6.08 -18.59
N ILE A 28 18.32 5.59 -18.82
CA ILE A 28 18.78 4.25 -18.43
C ILE A 28 20.03 4.40 -17.57
N GLU A 29 19.92 3.99 -16.31
CA GLU A 29 21.03 3.91 -15.34
C GLU A 29 21.53 2.46 -15.29
N LEU A 30 22.84 2.27 -15.45
CA LEU A 30 23.48 0.96 -15.53
C LEU A 30 24.46 0.74 -14.36
N LYS A 31 24.26 -0.36 -13.64
CA LYS A 31 25.11 -0.81 -12.53
C LYS A 31 25.91 -2.04 -12.90
N ARG A 32 26.97 -2.29 -12.12
CA ARG A 32 27.77 -3.53 -12.22
C ARG A 32 26.94 -4.72 -11.73
N ARG A 33 27.22 -5.91 -12.27
CA ARG A 33 26.65 -7.17 -11.78
C ARG A 33 26.99 -7.35 -10.29
N GLY A 34 26.03 -7.86 -9.52
CA GLY A 34 26.10 -7.99 -8.06
C GLY A 34 25.52 -6.81 -7.26
N VAL A 35 25.44 -5.61 -7.85
CA VAL A 35 24.84 -4.43 -7.18
C VAL A 35 23.31 -4.55 -7.17
N LYS A 36 22.69 -4.24 -6.02
CA LYS A 36 21.21 -4.26 -5.85
C LYS A 36 20.57 -3.11 -6.65
N LEU A 37 19.51 -3.39 -7.42
CA LEU A 37 18.82 -2.39 -8.26
C LEU A 37 18.26 -1.18 -7.49
N GLU A 38 18.03 -1.31 -6.19
CA GLU A 38 17.64 -0.17 -5.33
C GLU A 38 18.67 0.96 -5.34
N GLU A 39 19.96 0.67 -5.49
CA GLU A 39 21.01 1.70 -5.55
C GLU A 39 20.83 2.57 -6.80
N ALA A 40 20.60 1.96 -7.97
CA ALA A 40 20.30 2.66 -9.21
C ALA A 40 19.08 3.58 -9.07
N PHE A 41 18.03 3.09 -8.38
CA PHE A 41 16.85 3.88 -8.07
C PHE A 41 17.14 5.08 -7.14
N ARG A 42 17.92 4.86 -6.07
CA ARG A 42 18.36 5.94 -5.15
C ARG A 42 19.22 6.99 -5.87
N GLN A 43 20.10 6.57 -6.79
CA GLN A 43 20.94 7.47 -7.57
C GLN A 43 20.13 8.37 -8.51
N ILE A 44 19.21 7.81 -9.29
CA ILE A 44 18.28 8.58 -10.15
C ILE A 44 17.48 9.60 -9.32
N ARG A 45 16.98 9.21 -8.13
CA ARG A 45 16.29 10.13 -7.22
C ARG A 45 17.20 11.28 -6.76
N GLY A 46 18.48 11.00 -6.51
CA GLY A 46 19.50 12.00 -6.21
C GLY A 46 19.76 12.97 -7.36
N TYR A 47 19.80 12.50 -8.61
CA TYR A 47 19.92 13.34 -9.80
C TYR A 47 18.66 14.18 -10.07
N HIS A 48 17.48 13.62 -9.86
CA HIS A 48 16.22 14.36 -10.02
C HIS A 48 16.14 15.56 -9.08
N GLN A 49 16.56 15.41 -7.82
CA GLN A 49 16.57 16.50 -6.84
C GLN A 49 17.64 17.58 -7.10
N LYS A 50 18.72 17.26 -7.81
CA LYS A 50 19.90 18.13 -7.97
C LYS A 50 20.06 18.78 -9.35
N SER A 51 19.57 18.14 -10.43
CA SER A 51 19.81 18.62 -11.80
C SER A 51 18.69 18.34 -12.80
N MET A 52 18.08 17.14 -12.81
CA MET A 52 17.07 16.82 -13.84
C MET A 52 15.74 17.55 -13.63
N GLY A 53 15.34 17.80 -12.37
CA GLY A 53 14.14 18.55 -12.02
C GLY A 53 14.29 20.09 -12.03
N ALA A 54 15.42 20.63 -12.49
CA ALA A 54 15.64 22.07 -12.54
C ALA A 54 14.80 22.74 -13.66
N PRO A 55 14.15 23.90 -13.42
CA PRO A 55 13.40 24.62 -14.45
C PRO A 55 14.28 24.93 -15.67
N GLY A 56 13.81 24.54 -16.87
CA GLY A 56 14.56 24.70 -18.13
C GLY A 56 15.53 23.57 -18.47
N SER A 57 15.66 22.53 -17.63
CA SER A 57 16.47 21.34 -17.95
C SER A 57 15.81 20.49 -19.04
N LEU A 58 16.57 20.16 -20.10
CA LEU A 58 16.10 19.25 -21.16
C LEU A 58 15.77 17.85 -20.61
N PHE A 59 16.40 17.42 -19.52
CA PHE A 59 16.10 16.15 -18.84
C PHE A 59 14.78 16.17 -18.04
N GLY A 60 14.12 17.34 -17.91
CA GLY A 60 12.75 17.41 -17.40
C GLY A 60 11.71 16.71 -18.31
N PHE A 61 12.08 16.38 -19.56
CA PHE A 61 11.24 15.63 -20.49
C PHE A 61 11.27 14.11 -20.29
N VAL A 62 12.08 13.56 -19.38
CA VAL A 62 12.13 12.11 -19.14
C VAL A 62 10.77 11.62 -18.61
N GLN A 63 10.25 10.56 -19.24
CA GLN A 63 8.97 9.93 -18.92
C GLN A 63 9.18 8.57 -18.23
N VAL A 64 10.11 7.77 -18.77
CA VAL A 64 10.40 6.42 -18.30
C VAL A 64 11.86 6.34 -17.86
N PHE A 65 12.07 5.80 -16.66
CA PHE A 65 13.37 5.37 -16.20
C PHE A 65 13.50 3.86 -16.35
N VAL A 66 14.70 3.40 -16.71
CA VAL A 66 15.09 1.99 -16.70
C VAL A 66 16.35 1.87 -15.83
N ILE A 67 16.37 0.86 -14.97
CA ILE A 67 17.52 0.51 -14.12
C ILE A 67 17.92 -0.92 -14.42
N SER A 68 19.21 -1.17 -14.62
CA SER A 68 19.74 -2.52 -14.82
C SER A 68 21.08 -2.71 -14.13
N ASN A 69 21.30 -3.91 -13.58
CA ASN A 69 22.63 -4.39 -13.16
C ASN A 69 23.21 -5.43 -14.13
N GLY A 70 22.63 -5.53 -15.33
CA GLY A 70 22.94 -6.53 -16.35
C GLY A 70 22.15 -7.83 -16.19
N THR A 71 22.00 -8.34 -14.96
CA THR A 71 21.26 -9.59 -14.66
C THR A 71 19.76 -9.38 -14.38
N GLN A 72 19.40 -8.19 -13.89
CA GLN A 72 18.03 -7.79 -13.60
C GLN A 72 17.79 -6.39 -14.15
N THR A 73 16.62 -6.19 -14.74
CA THR A 73 16.24 -4.94 -15.39
C THR A 73 14.80 -4.57 -15.06
N LYS A 74 14.57 -3.34 -14.59
CA LYS A 74 13.25 -2.82 -14.25
C LYS A 74 13.02 -1.44 -14.86
N TYR A 75 11.76 -1.11 -15.10
CA TYR A 75 11.33 0.21 -15.58
C TYR A 75 10.27 0.83 -14.64
N TYR A 76 10.16 2.17 -14.68
CA TYR A 76 9.22 2.94 -13.87
C TYR A 76 8.98 4.34 -14.45
N SER A 77 7.95 5.03 -13.94
CA SER A 77 7.62 6.38 -14.37
C SER A 77 8.49 7.45 -13.70
N ASN A 78 8.58 8.62 -14.33
CA ASN A 78 9.21 9.78 -13.72
C ASN A 78 8.53 10.18 -12.38
N THR A 79 7.21 10.05 -12.26
CA THR A 79 6.55 10.30 -10.97
C THR A 79 7.04 9.36 -9.87
N THR A 80 7.24 8.08 -10.15
CA THR A 80 7.85 7.13 -9.19
C THR A 80 9.29 7.53 -8.82
N ALA A 81 10.07 8.09 -9.75
CA ALA A 81 11.41 8.62 -9.46
C ALA A 81 11.37 9.87 -8.55
N SER A 82 10.36 10.72 -8.74
CA SER A 82 10.16 11.95 -7.97
C SER A 82 9.51 11.73 -6.60
N ASP A 83 8.84 10.59 -6.38
CA ASP A 83 8.12 10.31 -5.15
C ASP A 83 9.07 10.19 -3.96
N THR A 84 8.86 11.08 -2.98
CA THR A 84 9.66 11.16 -1.78
C THR A 84 9.29 10.11 -0.73
N SER A 85 8.21 9.36 -0.93
CA SER A 85 7.86 8.20 -0.10
C SER A 85 9.04 7.20 -0.02
N LYS A 86 9.08 6.42 1.06
CA LYS A 86 10.16 5.43 1.29
C LYS A 86 9.99 4.18 0.42
N ASN A 87 8.77 3.91 -0.03
CA ASN A 87 8.40 2.68 -0.72
C ASN A 87 8.29 2.85 -2.24
N SER A 88 8.77 3.96 -2.81
CA SER A 88 8.63 4.24 -4.23
C SER A 88 9.32 3.21 -5.15
N TYR A 89 10.37 2.54 -4.69
CA TYR A 89 10.98 1.41 -5.40
C TYR A 89 10.02 0.22 -5.60
N LYS A 90 9.03 0.00 -4.72
CA LYS A 90 8.03 -1.08 -4.87
C LYS A 90 7.10 -0.88 -6.07
N PHE A 91 7.06 0.31 -6.67
CA PHE A 91 6.33 0.58 -7.92
C PHE A 91 7.17 0.38 -9.19
N THR A 92 8.44 -0.04 -9.08
CA THR A 92 9.25 -0.47 -10.22
C THR A 92 8.74 -1.81 -10.76
N SER A 93 8.69 -1.95 -12.09
CA SER A 93 8.12 -3.13 -12.76
C SER A 93 9.19 -3.84 -13.59
N PHE A 94 9.17 -5.18 -13.59
CA PHE A 94 9.89 -5.98 -14.59
C PHE A 94 9.14 -5.94 -15.92
N TRP A 95 9.86 -6.10 -17.03
CA TRP A 95 9.22 -6.44 -18.31
C TRP A 95 8.99 -7.95 -18.37
N ALA A 96 7.96 -8.39 -19.09
CA ALA A 96 7.58 -9.79 -19.21
C ALA A 96 6.94 -10.07 -20.57
N ASP A 97 6.92 -11.34 -20.96
CA ASP A 97 6.20 -11.82 -22.13
C ASP A 97 4.68 -11.99 -21.88
N GLN A 98 3.95 -12.47 -22.89
CA GLN A 98 2.50 -12.72 -22.84
C GLN A 98 2.08 -13.83 -21.84
N GLU A 99 3.01 -14.69 -21.41
CA GLU A 99 2.77 -15.71 -20.38
C GLU A 99 3.07 -15.16 -18.97
N ASN A 100 3.42 -13.87 -18.87
CA ASN A 100 3.90 -13.19 -17.68
C ASN A 100 5.26 -13.70 -17.18
N LYS A 101 6.05 -14.38 -18.02
CA LYS A 101 7.42 -14.76 -17.67
C LYS A 101 8.31 -13.52 -17.79
N ARG A 102 9.03 -13.19 -16.72
CA ARG A 102 9.90 -12.02 -16.68
C ARG A 102 11.08 -12.13 -17.64
N ILE A 103 11.47 -10.96 -18.13
CA ILE A 103 12.64 -10.73 -18.96
C ILE A 103 13.59 -9.86 -18.12
N GLU A 104 14.40 -10.52 -17.29
CA GLU A 104 15.26 -9.84 -16.29
C GLU A 104 16.64 -9.46 -16.86
N ASP A 105 17.31 -10.35 -17.61
CA ASP A 105 18.63 -10.06 -18.18
C ASP A 105 18.55 -8.97 -19.25
N LEU A 106 19.53 -8.07 -19.23
CA LEU A 106 19.57 -6.90 -20.10
C LEU A 106 19.66 -7.29 -21.60
N GLN A 107 20.27 -8.43 -21.93
CA GLN A 107 20.41 -8.90 -23.32
C GLN A 107 19.07 -9.29 -23.94
N ASP A 108 18.14 -9.86 -23.15
CA ASP A 108 16.78 -10.19 -23.59
C ASP A 108 15.83 -8.98 -23.50
N PHE A 109 16.08 -8.09 -22.53
CA PHE A 109 15.30 -6.85 -22.34
C PHE A 109 15.48 -5.87 -23.52
N ILE A 110 16.70 -5.74 -24.06
CA ILE A 110 16.99 -4.82 -25.18
C ILE A 110 16.15 -5.11 -26.45
N PRO A 111 16.16 -6.31 -27.06
CA PRO A 111 15.42 -6.59 -28.29
C PRO A 111 13.90 -6.59 -28.11
N THR A 112 13.41 -6.68 -26.86
CA THR A 112 11.97 -6.71 -26.55
C THR A 112 11.42 -5.33 -26.16
N PHE A 113 11.92 -4.73 -25.07
CA PHE A 113 11.45 -3.44 -24.55
C PHE A 113 11.98 -2.25 -25.36
N PHE A 114 13.26 -2.25 -25.72
CA PHE A 114 13.86 -1.15 -26.52
C PHE A 114 13.69 -1.31 -28.03
N ASN A 115 12.90 -2.29 -28.48
CA ASN A 115 12.41 -2.32 -29.86
C ASN A 115 11.70 -1.00 -30.18
N LYS A 116 12.03 -0.38 -31.32
CA LYS A 116 11.50 0.93 -31.72
C LYS A 116 9.96 0.99 -31.68
N HIS A 117 9.28 -0.08 -32.09
CA HIS A 117 7.82 -0.14 -32.04
C HIS A 117 7.31 -0.21 -30.59
N THR A 118 7.79 -1.20 -29.82
CA THR A 118 7.42 -1.39 -28.40
C THR A 118 7.62 -0.12 -27.58
N LEU A 119 8.79 0.51 -27.69
CA LEU A 119 9.15 1.68 -26.89
C LEU A 119 8.29 2.91 -27.23
N LEU A 120 8.05 3.17 -28.52
CA LEU A 120 7.20 4.28 -28.94
C LEU A 120 5.74 4.03 -28.56
N SER A 121 5.24 2.80 -28.69
CA SER A 121 3.90 2.43 -28.24
C SER A 121 3.74 2.56 -26.73
N LEU A 122 4.73 2.15 -25.93
CA LEU A 122 4.75 2.35 -24.48
C LEU A 122 4.62 3.85 -24.12
N LEU A 123 5.46 4.69 -24.73
CA LEU A 123 5.49 6.13 -24.47
C LEU A 123 4.22 6.88 -24.91
N LEU A 124 3.67 6.53 -26.09
CA LEU A 124 2.56 7.27 -26.72
C LEU A 124 1.17 6.71 -26.35
N TYR A 125 1.05 5.40 -26.15
CA TYR A 125 -0.22 4.70 -25.97
C TYR A 125 -0.39 4.03 -24.61
N TYR A 126 0.67 3.75 -23.85
CA TYR A 126 0.57 3.02 -22.56
C TYR A 126 1.15 3.79 -21.36
N CYS A 127 1.45 5.07 -21.56
CA CYS A 127 1.58 6.05 -20.49
C CYS A 127 0.22 6.72 -20.19
N VAL A 128 -0.03 6.99 -18.91
CA VAL A 128 -1.25 7.68 -18.42
C VAL A 128 -0.84 8.81 -17.48
N PHE A 129 -1.12 10.05 -17.88
CA PHE A 129 -1.09 11.19 -16.98
C PHE A 129 -2.42 11.30 -16.24
N THR A 130 -2.38 11.30 -14.92
CA THR A 130 -3.55 11.57 -14.09
C THR A 130 -3.89 13.06 -14.07
N SER A 131 -5.11 13.40 -13.66
CA SER A 131 -5.56 14.77 -13.40
C SER A 131 -4.89 15.42 -12.19
N GLU A 132 -4.12 14.64 -11.41
CA GLU A 132 -3.17 15.09 -10.37
C GLU A 132 -1.74 15.30 -10.93
N SER A 133 -1.56 15.26 -12.25
CA SER A 133 -0.26 15.36 -12.94
C SER A 133 0.75 14.26 -12.56
N LYS A 134 0.27 13.08 -12.16
CA LYS A 134 1.10 11.89 -11.92
C LYS A 134 1.18 11.06 -13.21
N LEU A 135 2.38 10.70 -13.62
CA LEU A 135 2.63 9.79 -14.72
C LEU A 135 2.62 8.34 -14.20
N LEU A 136 1.78 7.52 -14.81
CA LEU A 136 1.77 6.07 -14.66
C LEU A 136 2.23 5.45 -15.98
N VAL A 137 3.13 4.46 -15.90
CA VAL A 137 3.50 3.61 -17.05
C VAL A 137 2.87 2.26 -16.81
N MET A 138 2.18 1.72 -17.80
CA MET A 138 1.47 0.45 -17.65
C MET A 138 2.44 -0.74 -17.59
N ARG A 139 1.98 -1.81 -16.93
CA ARG A 139 2.69 -3.09 -16.80
C ARG A 139 2.52 -3.93 -18.05
N SER A 140 3.48 -4.79 -18.38
CA SER A 140 3.45 -5.68 -19.56
C SER A 140 2.11 -6.41 -19.72
N TYR A 141 1.62 -7.08 -18.67
CA TYR A 141 0.34 -7.79 -18.66
C TYR A 141 -0.88 -6.90 -18.96
N GLN A 142 -0.80 -5.59 -18.67
CA GLN A 142 -1.85 -4.62 -18.98
C GLN A 142 -1.78 -4.18 -20.45
N VAL A 143 -0.56 -4.05 -21.00
CA VAL A 143 -0.32 -3.76 -22.41
C VAL A 143 -0.83 -4.92 -23.27
N VAL A 144 -0.40 -6.15 -22.99
CA VAL A 144 -0.81 -7.35 -23.76
C VAL A 144 -2.33 -7.54 -23.72
N ALA A 145 -2.97 -7.35 -22.55
CA ALA A 145 -4.43 -7.41 -22.43
C ALA A 145 -5.17 -6.40 -23.33
N ILE A 146 -4.64 -5.18 -23.48
CA ILE A 146 -5.21 -4.17 -24.38
C ILE A 146 -4.97 -4.55 -25.84
N GLU A 147 -3.75 -5.00 -26.18
CA GLU A 147 -3.38 -5.33 -27.55
C GLU A 147 -4.17 -6.52 -28.09
N GLU A 148 -4.38 -7.59 -27.31
CA GLU A 148 -5.22 -8.72 -27.73
C GLU A 148 -6.70 -8.32 -27.88
N ILE A 149 -7.23 -7.42 -27.05
CA ILE A 149 -8.60 -6.90 -27.25
C ILE A 149 -8.67 -6.07 -28.54
N LEU A 150 -7.77 -5.10 -28.76
CA LEU A 150 -7.82 -4.24 -29.95
C LEU A 150 -7.61 -5.04 -31.24
N LYS A 151 -6.75 -6.06 -31.20
CA LYS A 151 -6.55 -7.06 -32.27
C LYS A 151 -7.84 -7.86 -32.54
N GLN A 152 -8.51 -8.36 -31.49
CA GLN A 152 -9.78 -9.07 -31.60
C GLN A 152 -10.92 -8.17 -32.16
N VAL A 153 -10.96 -6.90 -31.77
CA VAL A 153 -11.85 -5.87 -32.34
C VAL A 153 -11.60 -5.69 -33.84
N ALA A 154 -10.34 -5.47 -34.25
CA ALA A 154 -9.97 -5.28 -35.65
C ALA A 154 -10.29 -6.52 -36.51
N ILE A 155 -9.99 -7.73 -36.02
CA ILE A 155 -10.36 -8.99 -36.68
C ILE A 155 -11.88 -9.10 -36.88
N THR A 156 -12.65 -8.77 -35.84
CA THR A 156 -14.13 -8.83 -35.88
C THR A 156 -14.69 -7.80 -36.86
N HIS A 157 -14.17 -6.57 -36.85
CA HIS A 157 -14.55 -5.52 -37.81
C HIS A 157 -14.24 -5.93 -39.25
N ASN A 158 -13.04 -6.47 -39.52
CA ASN A 158 -12.61 -6.84 -40.86
C ASN A 158 -13.43 -8.01 -41.42
N LYS A 159 -13.76 -9.00 -40.58
CA LYS A 159 -14.59 -10.16 -40.97
C LYS A 159 -16.11 -9.90 -40.97
N LYS A 160 -16.55 -8.76 -40.44
CA LYS A 160 -17.97 -8.41 -40.22
C LYS A 160 -18.77 -9.43 -39.39
N GLU A 161 -18.10 -10.23 -38.56
CA GLU A 161 -18.73 -11.24 -37.72
C GLU A 161 -19.17 -10.69 -36.35
N TYR A 162 -20.11 -9.76 -36.32
CA TYR A 162 -20.65 -9.23 -35.06
C TYR A 162 -21.66 -10.19 -34.40
N GLY A 163 -22.04 -9.89 -33.15
CA GLY A 163 -23.22 -10.51 -32.52
C GLY A 163 -23.04 -11.94 -31.99
N LYS A 164 -21.82 -12.50 -32.02
CA LYS A 164 -21.51 -13.86 -31.54
C LYS A 164 -20.52 -13.79 -30.38
N SER A 165 -20.83 -14.43 -29.24
CA SER A 165 -19.97 -14.42 -28.04
C SER A 165 -18.54 -14.88 -28.33
N LYS A 166 -18.36 -15.87 -29.21
CA LYS A 166 -17.05 -16.34 -29.70
C LYS A 166 -16.11 -15.25 -30.27
N ASN A 167 -16.63 -14.07 -30.61
CA ASN A 167 -15.86 -12.98 -31.21
C ASN A 167 -15.55 -11.83 -30.23
N GLY A 168 -16.06 -11.89 -28.99
CA GLY A 168 -15.56 -11.10 -27.86
C GLY A 168 -14.41 -11.81 -27.14
N GLY A 169 -14.21 -11.46 -25.87
CA GLY A 169 -13.39 -12.25 -24.95
C GLY A 169 -13.34 -11.66 -23.55
N TYR A 170 -12.60 -12.27 -22.64
CA TYR A 170 -12.38 -11.73 -21.30
C TYR A 170 -10.91 -11.72 -20.87
N ILE A 171 -10.61 -10.83 -19.94
CA ILE A 171 -9.30 -10.63 -19.31
C ILE A 171 -9.42 -11.05 -17.86
N TRP A 172 -8.66 -12.08 -17.49
CA TRP A 172 -8.60 -12.60 -16.13
C TRP A 172 -7.41 -11.99 -15.39
N HIS A 173 -7.61 -10.83 -14.76
CA HIS A 173 -6.57 -10.10 -14.04
C HIS A 173 -6.93 -10.01 -12.57
N THR A 174 -6.12 -10.59 -11.69
CA THR A 174 -6.40 -10.70 -10.24
C THR A 174 -6.78 -9.37 -9.59
N THR A 175 -7.55 -9.42 -8.52
CA THR A 175 -8.05 -8.21 -7.85
C THR A 175 -6.89 -7.33 -7.37
N GLY A 176 -6.93 -6.04 -7.73
CA GLY A 176 -5.89 -5.09 -7.38
C GLY A 176 -4.70 -4.98 -8.35
N SER A 177 -4.66 -5.78 -9.41
CA SER A 177 -3.68 -5.72 -10.51
C SER A 177 -3.75 -4.47 -11.41
N GLY A 178 -4.76 -3.60 -11.20
CA GLY A 178 -5.00 -2.41 -12.04
C GLY A 178 -5.98 -2.63 -13.20
N LYS A 179 -6.96 -3.54 -13.06
CA LYS A 179 -8.05 -3.74 -14.03
C LYS A 179 -8.66 -2.41 -14.50
N THR A 180 -9.06 -1.54 -13.59
CA THR A 180 -9.73 -0.26 -13.87
C THR A 180 -8.85 0.73 -14.64
N LEU A 181 -7.52 0.74 -14.44
CA LEU A 181 -6.58 1.50 -15.27
C LEU A 181 -6.50 0.92 -16.69
N THR A 182 -6.50 -0.42 -16.79
CA THR A 182 -6.38 -1.16 -18.06
C THR A 182 -7.64 -0.97 -18.91
N SER A 183 -8.82 -1.11 -18.32
CA SER A 183 -10.12 -0.90 -18.97
C SER A 183 -10.36 0.58 -19.33
N PHE A 184 -9.92 1.53 -18.49
CA PHE A 184 -9.89 2.95 -18.84
C PHE A 184 -9.04 3.21 -20.09
N LYS A 185 -7.82 2.67 -20.13
CA LYS A 185 -6.91 2.94 -21.25
C LYS A 185 -7.36 2.27 -22.54
N LEU A 186 -7.90 1.06 -22.44
CA LEU A 186 -8.61 0.39 -23.54
C LEU A 186 -9.72 1.30 -24.10
N ALA A 187 -10.54 1.90 -23.24
CA ALA A 187 -11.62 2.79 -23.67
C ALA A 187 -11.11 4.01 -24.46
N GLN A 188 -10.03 4.64 -23.99
CA GLN A 188 -9.39 5.76 -24.70
C GLN A 188 -8.84 5.36 -26.09
N LEU A 189 -8.22 4.17 -26.20
CA LEU A 189 -7.64 3.69 -27.45
C LEU A 189 -8.71 3.21 -28.43
N ALA A 190 -9.73 2.48 -27.95
CA ALA A 190 -10.87 2.05 -28.75
C ALA A 190 -11.69 3.23 -29.30
N ALA A 191 -11.81 4.33 -28.55
CA ALA A 191 -12.49 5.54 -29.03
C ALA A 191 -11.79 6.21 -30.24
N ARG A 192 -10.48 5.98 -30.41
CA ARG A 192 -9.70 6.47 -31.57
C ARG A 192 -9.90 5.63 -32.83
N LEU A 193 -10.63 4.52 -32.76
CA LEU A 193 -10.98 3.72 -33.94
C LEU A 193 -12.17 4.38 -34.64
N ASP A 194 -12.00 4.79 -35.89
CA ASP A 194 -13.02 5.54 -36.64
C ASP A 194 -14.32 4.75 -36.79
N PHE A 195 -14.21 3.42 -37.01
CA PHE A 195 -15.35 2.53 -37.13
C PHE A 195 -16.11 2.25 -35.83
N ILE A 196 -15.54 2.55 -34.65
CA ILE A 196 -16.24 2.44 -33.38
C ILE A 196 -17.06 3.71 -33.14
N ALA A 197 -18.39 3.57 -33.10
CA ALA A 197 -19.32 4.67 -32.90
C ALA A 197 -19.36 5.12 -31.43
N LYS A 198 -19.39 4.17 -30.48
CA LYS A 198 -19.35 4.43 -29.03
C LYS A 198 -18.54 3.35 -28.31
N VAL A 199 -17.94 3.75 -27.19
CA VAL A 199 -17.32 2.87 -26.20
C VAL A 199 -18.10 3.03 -24.90
N VAL A 200 -18.76 1.95 -24.45
CA VAL A 200 -19.59 1.96 -23.25
C VAL A 200 -18.89 1.15 -22.16
N PHE A 201 -18.40 1.83 -21.14
CA PHE A 201 -17.92 1.21 -19.92
C PHE A 201 -19.12 0.92 -19.00
N VAL A 202 -19.35 -0.37 -18.73
CA VAL A 202 -20.49 -0.88 -17.97
C VAL A 202 -20.02 -1.33 -16.60
N VAL A 203 -20.52 -0.66 -15.56
CA VAL A 203 -20.34 -1.08 -14.16
C VAL A 203 -21.60 -1.76 -13.63
N ASP A 204 -21.42 -2.58 -12.60
CA ASP A 204 -22.51 -3.37 -12.00
C ASP A 204 -23.22 -2.63 -10.85
N ARG A 205 -22.49 -2.00 -9.92
CA ARG A 205 -23.06 -1.37 -8.70
C ARG A 205 -23.43 0.10 -8.85
N LYS A 206 -24.32 0.57 -7.96
CA LYS A 206 -24.55 2.00 -7.68
C LYS A 206 -23.34 2.65 -7.00
N ASP A 207 -22.75 2.07 -5.95
CA ASP A 207 -21.58 2.70 -5.31
C ASP A 207 -20.26 2.60 -6.13
N LEU A 208 -20.17 1.66 -7.09
CA LEU A 208 -19.09 1.73 -8.09
C LEU A 208 -19.26 2.95 -9.02
N ASP A 209 -20.46 3.53 -9.21
CA ASP A 209 -20.56 4.80 -9.94
C ASP A 209 -19.68 5.85 -9.24
N HIS A 210 -19.77 6.03 -7.93
CA HIS A 210 -18.99 7.08 -7.25
C HIS A 210 -17.49 6.77 -7.11
N GLN A 211 -17.10 5.53 -6.79
CA GLN A 211 -15.68 5.19 -6.71
C GLN A 211 -15.04 5.13 -8.09
N THR A 212 -15.67 4.46 -9.06
CA THR A 212 -15.12 4.32 -10.42
C THR A 212 -15.23 5.62 -11.22
N MET A 213 -16.25 6.48 -11.03
CA MET A 213 -16.20 7.83 -11.61
C MET A 213 -15.06 8.65 -11.00
N LYS A 214 -14.83 8.62 -9.68
CA LYS A 214 -13.64 9.27 -9.09
C LYS A 214 -12.34 8.71 -9.65
N GLU A 215 -12.24 7.41 -9.88
CA GLU A 215 -11.06 6.79 -10.51
C GLU A 215 -10.92 7.22 -11.98
N TYR A 216 -11.99 7.30 -12.75
CA TYR A 216 -11.97 7.81 -14.13
C TYR A 216 -11.63 9.30 -14.19
N GLU A 217 -12.15 10.11 -13.25
CA GLU A 217 -11.81 11.53 -13.08
C GLU A 217 -10.35 11.74 -12.64
N LYS A 218 -9.76 10.80 -11.86
CA LYS A 218 -8.31 10.77 -11.61
C LYS A 218 -7.53 10.59 -12.91
N TYR A 219 -8.05 9.92 -13.94
CA TYR A 219 -7.34 9.76 -15.21
C TYR A 219 -7.67 10.85 -16.24
N GLN A 220 -8.89 11.38 -16.27
CA GLN A 220 -9.28 12.49 -17.15
C GLN A 220 -10.48 13.26 -16.59
N LYS A 221 -10.32 14.56 -16.31
CA LYS A 221 -11.44 15.41 -15.88
C LYS A 221 -12.53 15.46 -16.96
N ASN A 222 -13.79 15.35 -16.54
CA ASN A 222 -14.98 15.32 -17.39
C ASN A 222 -15.07 14.15 -18.41
N SER A 223 -14.21 13.12 -18.35
CA SER A 223 -14.41 11.91 -19.18
C SER A 223 -15.54 11.02 -18.67
N ALA A 224 -15.90 11.17 -17.40
CA ALA A 224 -17.05 10.53 -16.76
C ALA A 224 -18.22 11.52 -16.73
N SER A 225 -19.27 11.26 -17.53
CA SER A 225 -20.52 12.02 -17.44
C SER A 225 -21.53 11.26 -16.59
N SER A 226 -21.74 11.66 -15.33
CA SER A 226 -22.61 10.91 -14.41
C SER A 226 -24.06 10.88 -14.91
N ASN A 227 -24.55 9.70 -15.27
CA ASN A 227 -25.94 9.51 -15.70
C ASN A 227 -26.85 9.33 -14.48
N LYS A 228 -27.42 10.44 -14.01
CA LYS A 228 -28.44 10.44 -12.92
C LYS A 228 -29.77 9.80 -13.35
N ASN A 229 -30.08 9.80 -14.65
CA ASN A 229 -31.30 9.18 -15.19
C ASN A 229 -31.07 8.60 -16.60
N THR A 230 -32.00 7.76 -17.06
CA THR A 230 -31.93 7.08 -18.37
C THR A 230 -32.02 8.06 -19.56
N LYS A 231 -32.63 9.24 -19.39
CA LYS A 231 -32.72 10.26 -20.45
C LYS A 231 -31.33 10.85 -20.77
N THR A 232 -30.50 11.12 -19.75
CA THR A 232 -29.11 11.57 -19.97
C THR A 232 -28.27 10.52 -20.68
N LEU A 233 -28.44 9.23 -20.33
CA LEU A 233 -27.75 8.12 -21.01
C LEU A 233 -28.13 8.04 -22.49
N GLN A 234 -29.42 8.19 -22.83
CA GLN A 234 -29.89 8.25 -24.20
C GLN A 234 -29.22 9.39 -24.98
N ILE A 235 -29.25 10.62 -24.44
CA ILE A 235 -28.64 11.79 -25.07
C ILE A 235 -27.15 11.58 -25.34
N GLN A 236 -26.43 10.85 -24.48
CA GLN A 236 -25.01 10.54 -24.69
C GLN A 236 -24.77 9.47 -25.75
N LEU A 237 -25.54 8.37 -25.72
CA LEU A 237 -25.47 7.29 -26.70
C LEU A 237 -25.79 7.78 -28.11
N GLU A 238 -26.78 8.67 -28.24
CA GLU A 238 -27.24 9.25 -29.51
C GLU A 238 -26.47 10.52 -29.91
N ASN A 239 -25.49 10.98 -29.12
CA ASN A 239 -24.71 12.18 -29.43
C ASN A 239 -23.78 11.96 -30.64
N PRO A 240 -23.88 12.75 -31.73
CA PRO A 240 -23.03 12.57 -32.92
C PRO A 240 -21.60 13.10 -32.76
N ASP A 241 -21.26 13.81 -31.68
CA ASP A 241 -19.92 14.38 -31.45
C ASP A 241 -18.83 13.28 -31.38
N PRO A 242 -17.87 13.25 -32.32
CA PRO A 242 -16.82 12.21 -32.36
C PRO A 242 -15.84 12.32 -31.18
N ASN A 243 -15.80 13.46 -30.46
CA ASN A 243 -15.01 13.61 -29.25
C ASN A 243 -15.69 13.02 -28.01
N LYS A 244 -16.98 12.65 -28.10
CA LYS A 244 -17.80 12.11 -27.01
C LYS A 244 -18.22 10.67 -27.29
N LYS A 245 -17.24 9.83 -27.64
CA LYS A 245 -17.44 8.39 -27.89
C LYS A 245 -17.51 7.54 -26.61
N THR A 246 -16.80 7.94 -25.55
CA THR A 246 -16.72 7.17 -24.29
C THR A 246 -17.87 7.51 -23.34
N ILE A 247 -18.56 6.50 -22.83
CA ILE A 247 -19.72 6.62 -21.94
C ILE A 247 -19.53 5.68 -20.74
N ILE A 248 -19.91 6.13 -19.54
CA ILE A 248 -19.94 5.32 -18.32
C ILE A 248 -21.39 5.16 -17.87
N THR A 249 -21.82 3.93 -17.58
CA THR A 249 -23.18 3.66 -17.12
C THR A 249 -23.25 2.35 -16.33
N THR A 250 -24.33 2.17 -15.55
CA THR A 250 -24.61 0.87 -14.93
C THR A 250 -25.34 -0.05 -15.90
N ILE A 251 -25.22 -1.37 -15.72
CA ILE A 251 -25.95 -2.34 -16.54
C ILE A 251 -27.47 -2.15 -16.44
N GLN A 252 -28.00 -1.80 -15.27
CA GLN A 252 -29.45 -1.61 -15.08
C GLN A 252 -29.96 -0.34 -15.78
N LYS A 253 -29.14 0.72 -15.88
CA LYS A 253 -29.45 1.92 -16.67
C LYS A 253 -29.47 1.60 -18.18
N LEU A 254 -28.49 0.83 -18.65
CA LEU A 254 -28.40 0.36 -20.04
C LEU A 254 -29.55 -0.59 -20.41
N HIS A 255 -29.94 -1.49 -19.49
CA HIS A 255 -31.09 -2.39 -19.65
C HIS A 255 -32.42 -1.63 -19.74
N LYS A 256 -32.61 -0.60 -18.90
CA LYS A 256 -33.76 0.32 -19.00
C LYS A 256 -33.75 1.10 -20.31
N PHE A 257 -32.58 1.51 -20.81
CA PHE A 257 -32.46 2.20 -22.10
C PHE A 257 -32.92 1.33 -23.28
N ILE A 258 -32.44 0.07 -23.40
CA ILE A 258 -32.83 -0.80 -24.53
C ILE A 258 -34.33 -1.15 -24.52
N LYS A 259 -34.95 -1.27 -23.33
CA LYS A 259 -36.40 -1.50 -23.18
C LYS A 259 -37.22 -0.27 -23.54
N GLY A 260 -36.76 0.93 -23.18
CA GLY A 260 -37.44 2.18 -23.50
C GLY A 260 -37.26 2.64 -24.96
N ASN A 261 -36.13 2.32 -25.59
CA ASN A 261 -35.75 2.81 -26.91
C ASN A 261 -35.41 1.69 -27.92
N PRO A 262 -36.34 0.75 -28.21
CA PRO A 262 -36.07 -0.41 -29.08
C PRO A 262 -35.77 -0.05 -30.55
N LYS A 263 -36.00 1.21 -30.96
CA LYS A 263 -35.71 1.74 -32.30
C LYS A 263 -34.54 2.73 -32.33
N SER A 264 -33.76 2.87 -31.26
CA SER A 264 -32.64 3.82 -31.21
C SER A 264 -31.59 3.51 -32.29
N PRO A 265 -31.11 4.50 -33.07
CA PRO A 265 -30.11 4.28 -34.12
C PRO A 265 -28.81 3.62 -33.63
N ILE A 266 -28.43 3.84 -32.37
CA ILE A 266 -27.19 3.29 -31.79
C ILE A 266 -27.17 1.75 -31.75
N LEU A 267 -28.35 1.11 -31.72
CA LEU A 267 -28.48 -0.36 -31.69
C LEU A 267 -27.96 -1.03 -32.97
N GLY A 268 -27.92 -0.31 -34.10
CA GLY A 268 -27.38 -0.79 -35.38
C GLY A 268 -25.92 -0.41 -35.64
N GLN A 269 -25.31 0.41 -34.79
CA GLN A 269 -23.95 0.92 -34.94
C GLN A 269 -22.91 0.02 -34.25
N GLU A 270 -21.65 0.16 -34.64
CA GLU A 270 -20.53 -0.60 -34.06
C GLU A 270 -20.15 -0.03 -32.69
N VAL A 271 -20.52 -0.75 -31.63
CA VAL A 271 -20.35 -0.31 -30.23
C VAL A 271 -19.50 -1.31 -29.48
N LEU A 272 -18.46 -0.81 -28.80
CA LEU A 272 -17.60 -1.61 -27.93
C LEU A 272 -18.06 -1.44 -26.48
N PHE A 273 -18.29 -2.56 -25.79
CA PHE A 273 -18.65 -2.59 -24.38
C PHE A 273 -17.51 -3.21 -23.57
N ILE A 274 -17.17 -2.54 -22.48
CA ILE A 274 -16.17 -2.99 -21.51
C ILE A 274 -16.88 -3.14 -20.18
N PHE A 275 -16.93 -4.36 -19.66
CA PHE A 275 -17.52 -4.67 -18.37
C PHE A 275 -16.38 -4.85 -17.35
N ASP A 276 -16.54 -4.35 -16.12
CA ASP A 276 -15.60 -4.58 -15.00
C ASP A 276 -16.28 -5.40 -13.90
N GLU A 277 -15.50 -6.25 -13.22
CA GLU A 277 -15.94 -7.28 -12.28
C GLU A 277 -17.12 -8.17 -12.78
N CYS A 278 -16.93 -8.77 -13.96
CA CYS A 278 -17.98 -9.47 -14.72
C CYS A 278 -18.50 -10.81 -14.14
N HIS A 279 -18.04 -11.20 -12.95
CA HIS A 279 -18.26 -12.50 -12.33
C HIS A 279 -19.58 -12.62 -11.56
N ARG A 280 -20.58 -11.76 -11.84
CA ARG A 280 -21.80 -11.70 -11.04
C ARG A 280 -23.01 -12.25 -11.77
N SER A 281 -23.81 -13.00 -11.04
CA SER A 281 -25.01 -13.70 -11.52
C SER A 281 -26.06 -12.76 -12.14
N GLN A 282 -26.38 -11.63 -11.48
CA GLN A 282 -27.39 -10.66 -11.93
C GLN A 282 -27.18 -10.15 -13.37
N LEU A 283 -25.94 -10.20 -13.86
CA LEU A 283 -25.59 -9.82 -15.22
C LEU A 283 -26.26 -10.72 -16.27
N GLY A 284 -26.47 -12.02 -16.01
CA GLY A 284 -26.80 -13.02 -17.04
C GLY A 284 -27.96 -12.61 -17.96
N LYS A 285 -29.14 -12.39 -17.39
CA LYS A 285 -30.36 -12.02 -18.16
C LYS A 285 -30.28 -10.62 -18.76
N MET A 286 -29.76 -9.62 -18.02
CA MET A 286 -29.64 -8.26 -18.55
C MET A 286 -28.61 -8.17 -19.68
N HIS A 287 -27.49 -8.88 -19.56
CA HIS A 287 -26.46 -9.02 -20.57
C HIS A 287 -27.00 -9.71 -21.83
N ALA A 288 -27.76 -10.80 -21.68
CA ALA A 288 -28.42 -11.48 -22.80
C ALA A 288 -29.47 -10.58 -23.51
N ASP A 289 -30.18 -9.72 -22.78
CA ASP A 289 -31.08 -8.72 -23.36
C ASP A 289 -30.29 -7.65 -24.15
N ILE A 290 -29.18 -7.16 -23.61
CA ILE A 290 -28.31 -6.16 -24.26
C ILE A 290 -27.62 -6.74 -25.50
N ALA A 291 -27.11 -7.98 -25.42
CA ALA A 291 -26.53 -8.72 -26.55
C ALA A 291 -27.51 -8.85 -27.73
N ARG A 292 -28.79 -9.15 -27.44
CA ARG A 292 -29.83 -9.28 -28.45
C ARG A 292 -30.27 -7.92 -29.03
N ALA A 293 -30.20 -6.85 -28.25
CA ALA A 293 -30.59 -5.51 -28.68
C ALA A 293 -29.57 -4.89 -29.65
N PHE A 294 -28.28 -4.87 -29.29
CA PHE A 294 -27.22 -4.30 -30.13
C PHE A 294 -26.78 -5.29 -31.22
N LYS A 295 -26.91 -4.92 -32.50
CA LYS A 295 -26.62 -5.83 -33.62
C LYS A 295 -25.13 -5.89 -33.98
N LYS A 296 -24.38 -4.83 -33.71
CA LYS A 296 -22.94 -4.77 -33.96
C LYS A 296 -22.15 -4.46 -32.69
N HIS A 297 -22.19 -5.39 -31.73
CA HIS A 297 -21.47 -5.22 -30.47
C HIS A 297 -20.12 -5.95 -30.45
N HIS A 298 -19.16 -5.39 -29.71
CA HIS A 298 -18.00 -6.11 -29.18
C HIS A 298 -18.12 -6.12 -27.66
N PHE A 299 -18.15 -7.28 -27.01
CA PHE A 299 -18.21 -7.39 -25.56
C PHE A 299 -16.88 -7.90 -25.02
N TYR A 300 -16.29 -7.15 -24.08
CA TYR A 300 -15.10 -7.56 -23.35
C TYR A 300 -15.31 -7.43 -21.85
N GLY A 301 -14.98 -8.48 -21.11
CA GLY A 301 -15.11 -8.52 -19.65
C GLY A 301 -13.75 -8.49 -18.95
N PHE A 302 -13.63 -7.73 -17.87
CA PHE A 302 -12.52 -7.77 -16.93
C PHE A 302 -12.99 -8.41 -15.61
N THR A 303 -12.25 -9.40 -15.10
CA THR A 303 -12.58 -10.03 -13.81
C THR A 303 -11.33 -10.55 -13.09
N GLY A 304 -11.34 -10.51 -11.75
CA GLY A 304 -10.31 -11.17 -10.94
C GLY A 304 -10.57 -12.67 -10.72
N THR A 305 -11.83 -13.08 -10.84
CA THR A 305 -12.33 -14.41 -10.49
C THR A 305 -13.40 -14.83 -11.51
N PRO A 306 -13.02 -15.36 -12.68
CA PRO A 306 -13.99 -15.85 -13.66
C PRO A 306 -14.90 -16.95 -13.10
N ILE A 307 -16.13 -17.01 -13.63
CA ILE A 307 -17.03 -18.14 -13.44
C ILE A 307 -16.72 -19.19 -14.52
N PHE A 308 -16.37 -20.38 -14.07
CA PHE A 308 -16.17 -21.62 -14.83
C PHE A 308 -17.34 -22.58 -14.57
N GLU A 309 -17.25 -23.83 -15.01
CA GLU A 309 -18.31 -24.83 -14.77
C GLU A 309 -18.32 -25.29 -13.31
N GLU A 310 -17.13 -25.37 -12.69
CA GLU A 310 -16.87 -25.91 -11.35
C GLU A 310 -17.31 -24.99 -10.20
N ASN A 311 -17.43 -23.68 -10.47
CA ASN A 311 -17.86 -22.65 -9.50
C ASN A 311 -19.14 -21.92 -9.94
N CYS A 312 -19.92 -22.54 -10.83
CA CYS A 312 -21.23 -22.08 -11.27
C CYS A 312 -22.33 -22.75 -10.44
N ASP A 313 -23.28 -21.97 -9.93
CA ASP A 313 -24.44 -22.48 -9.18
C ASP A 313 -25.54 -23.08 -10.10
N GLY A 314 -25.13 -23.78 -11.17
CA GLY A 314 -26.02 -24.49 -12.12
C GLY A 314 -26.92 -23.62 -13.01
N LYS A 315 -26.82 -22.29 -12.95
CA LYS A 315 -27.69 -21.36 -13.69
C LYS A 315 -27.18 -21.13 -15.13
N GLU A 316 -28.08 -21.31 -16.10
CA GLU A 316 -27.83 -21.03 -17.52
C GLU A 316 -27.32 -19.58 -17.73
N TYR A 317 -26.33 -19.39 -18.59
CA TYR A 317 -25.65 -18.10 -18.82
C TYR A 317 -24.89 -17.52 -17.60
N ALA A 318 -24.42 -18.34 -16.65
CA ALA A 318 -23.51 -17.88 -15.59
C ALA A 318 -22.02 -17.84 -16.02
N ILE A 319 -21.59 -18.79 -16.85
CA ILE A 319 -20.18 -19.02 -17.18
C ILE A 319 -19.58 -17.83 -17.96
N THR A 320 -18.41 -17.36 -17.53
CA THR A 320 -17.76 -16.15 -18.10
C THR A 320 -17.40 -16.35 -19.57
N LYS A 321 -16.96 -17.56 -19.93
CA LYS A 321 -16.63 -17.95 -21.31
C LYS A 321 -17.83 -17.91 -22.26
N GLU A 322 -19.02 -18.26 -21.79
CA GLU A 322 -20.25 -18.22 -22.59
C GLU A 322 -20.71 -16.78 -22.84
N ARG A 323 -20.65 -15.95 -21.80
CA ARG A 323 -21.04 -14.53 -21.84
C ARG A 323 -20.14 -13.72 -22.79
N PHE A 324 -18.82 -13.81 -22.59
CA PHE A 324 -17.87 -12.91 -23.22
C PHE A 324 -17.08 -13.52 -24.37
N GLY A 325 -16.94 -14.84 -24.42
CA GLY A 325 -16.07 -15.54 -25.38
C GLY A 325 -14.81 -16.12 -24.72
N ARG A 326 -13.76 -16.33 -25.52
CA ARG A 326 -12.51 -16.91 -25.01
C ARG A 326 -11.81 -16.01 -23.99
N GLU A 327 -11.01 -16.62 -23.12
CA GLU A 327 -9.96 -15.88 -22.42
C GLU A 327 -8.98 -15.31 -23.46
N LEU A 328 -8.62 -14.04 -23.32
CA LEU A 328 -7.64 -13.37 -24.18
C LEU A 328 -6.27 -13.23 -23.50
N HIS A 329 -6.25 -13.10 -22.18
CA HIS A 329 -5.04 -13.00 -21.36
C HIS A 329 -5.38 -13.21 -19.87
N HIS A 330 -4.48 -13.84 -19.11
CA HIS A 330 -4.57 -13.93 -17.64
C HIS A 330 -3.34 -13.35 -16.92
N TYR A 331 -3.57 -12.84 -15.71
CA TYR A 331 -2.56 -12.44 -14.73
C TYR A 331 -3.14 -12.77 -13.34
N THR A 332 -2.79 -13.95 -12.82
CA THR A 332 -3.42 -14.54 -11.64
C THR A 332 -2.85 -14.00 -10.32
N ILE A 333 -3.40 -14.43 -9.18
CA ILE A 333 -2.84 -14.10 -7.86
C ILE A 333 -1.41 -14.61 -7.70
N VAL A 334 -1.10 -15.79 -8.26
CA VAL A 334 0.25 -16.38 -8.26
C VAL A 334 1.26 -15.43 -8.93
N ASN A 335 0.93 -14.93 -10.12
CA ASN A 335 1.77 -13.97 -10.85
C ASN A 335 1.97 -12.68 -10.04
N ALA A 336 0.90 -12.20 -9.38
CA ALA A 336 0.96 -10.97 -8.60
C ALA A 336 1.76 -11.08 -7.29
N ILE A 337 1.78 -12.24 -6.64
CA ILE A 337 2.62 -12.50 -5.46
C ILE A 337 4.08 -12.66 -5.89
N HIS A 338 4.32 -13.46 -6.94
CA HIS A 338 5.65 -13.62 -7.52
C HIS A 338 6.27 -12.25 -7.84
N ASP A 339 5.52 -11.35 -8.48
CA ASP A 339 5.92 -9.98 -8.82
C ASP A 339 5.96 -8.98 -7.66
N GLY A 340 5.68 -9.41 -6.42
CA GLY A 340 5.66 -8.54 -5.23
C GLY A 340 4.61 -7.42 -5.31
N ASN A 341 3.60 -7.60 -6.16
CA ASN A 341 2.52 -6.64 -6.41
C ASN A 341 1.35 -6.80 -5.43
N VAL A 342 1.20 -8.00 -4.87
CA VAL A 342 0.36 -8.30 -3.70
C VAL A 342 1.16 -9.24 -2.78
N LEU A 343 0.74 -9.35 -1.53
CA LEU A 343 1.38 -10.18 -0.50
C LEU A 343 0.82 -11.62 -0.53
N PRO A 344 1.57 -12.62 -0.03
CA PRO A 344 1.01 -13.93 0.28
C PRO A 344 0.08 -13.87 1.51
N PHE A 345 -0.66 -14.95 1.73
CA PHE A 345 -1.51 -15.13 2.91
C PHE A 345 -0.79 -15.95 3.97
N LEU A 346 -1.02 -15.62 5.24
CA LEU A 346 -0.72 -16.49 6.37
C LEU A 346 -2.04 -16.97 6.95
N MET A 347 -2.33 -18.27 6.86
CA MET A 347 -3.60 -18.84 7.28
C MET A 347 -3.44 -19.63 8.59
N HIS A 348 -4.34 -19.35 9.54
CA HIS A 348 -4.45 -20.07 10.81
C HIS A 348 -5.87 -20.61 10.96
N TYR A 349 -6.02 -21.89 11.30
CA TYR A 349 -7.30 -22.46 11.70
C TYR A 349 -7.39 -22.56 13.22
N CYS A 350 -8.35 -21.84 13.80
CA CYS A 350 -8.62 -21.83 15.23
C CYS A 350 -9.78 -22.79 15.52
N ASN A 351 -9.45 -24.01 15.97
CA ASN A 351 -10.45 -24.98 16.38
C ASN A 351 -11.14 -24.53 17.69
N THR A 352 -12.44 -24.19 17.60
CA THR A 352 -13.22 -23.68 18.73
C THR A 352 -13.95 -24.76 19.55
N ASN A 353 -14.16 -25.96 18.98
CA ASN A 353 -14.65 -27.20 19.62
C ASN A 353 -14.90 -28.31 18.56
N THR A 354 -15.01 -29.57 19.01
CA THR A 354 -14.91 -30.80 18.19
C THR A 354 -16.17 -31.31 17.49
N GLU A 355 -17.38 -30.82 17.79
CA GLU A 355 -18.61 -31.27 17.13
C GLU A 355 -19.49 -30.09 16.66
N LEU A 356 -19.14 -29.53 15.50
CA LEU A 356 -19.96 -28.53 14.79
C LEU A 356 -20.67 -29.25 13.64
N LYS A 357 -21.98 -29.48 13.76
CA LYS A 357 -22.78 -30.27 12.79
C LYS A 357 -23.86 -29.44 12.08
N SER A 358 -24.22 -28.28 12.63
CA SER A 358 -25.28 -27.40 12.16
C SER A 358 -24.90 -25.91 12.30
N GLU A 359 -25.54 -25.01 11.56
CA GLU A 359 -25.33 -23.55 11.72
C GLU A 359 -25.72 -23.05 13.13
N ALA A 360 -26.63 -23.74 13.83
CA ALA A 360 -26.97 -23.42 15.22
C ALA A 360 -25.76 -23.58 16.17
N ASP A 361 -24.87 -24.54 15.90
CA ASP A 361 -23.65 -24.76 16.70
C ASP A 361 -22.64 -23.62 16.50
N PHE A 362 -22.58 -23.05 15.30
CA PHE A 362 -21.76 -21.86 15.02
C PHE A 362 -22.28 -20.62 15.76
N CYS A 363 -23.60 -20.52 15.91
CA CYS A 363 -24.33 -19.46 16.62
C CYS A 363 -24.38 -19.61 18.16
N HIS A 364 -23.74 -20.65 18.75
CA HIS A 364 -23.82 -20.96 20.18
C HIS A 364 -23.07 -19.93 21.05
N PRO A 365 -23.66 -19.35 22.10
CA PRO A 365 -23.07 -18.25 22.87
C PRO A 365 -21.66 -18.53 23.43
N GLN A 366 -21.42 -19.74 23.93
CA GLN A 366 -20.08 -20.13 24.44
C GLN A 366 -19.02 -20.17 23.34
N ARG A 367 -19.40 -20.48 22.09
CA ARG A 367 -18.47 -20.44 20.94
C ARG A 367 -18.17 -18.99 20.56
N THR A 368 -19.21 -18.15 20.46
CA THR A 368 -19.07 -16.71 20.20
C THR A 368 -18.14 -16.05 21.21
N ALA A 369 -18.34 -16.33 22.51
CA ALA A 369 -17.50 -15.81 23.59
C ALA A 369 -16.02 -16.23 23.43
N ARG A 370 -15.74 -17.51 23.17
CA ARG A 370 -14.37 -18.01 22.91
C ARG A 370 -13.73 -17.38 21.67
N VAL A 371 -14.50 -17.12 20.62
CA VAL A 371 -14.00 -16.44 19.42
C VAL A 371 -13.69 -14.97 19.73
N VAL A 372 -14.55 -14.26 20.47
CA VAL A 372 -14.29 -12.89 20.93
C VAL A 372 -13.04 -12.83 21.81
N GLU A 373 -12.93 -13.72 22.80
CA GLU A 373 -11.74 -13.86 23.67
C GLU A 373 -10.47 -14.12 22.84
N HIS A 374 -10.53 -15.05 21.88
CA HIS A 374 -9.39 -15.32 20.98
C HIS A 374 -9.00 -14.09 20.15
N ILE A 375 -9.98 -13.37 19.59
CA ILE A 375 -9.73 -12.13 18.83
C ILE A 375 -9.06 -11.10 19.74
N LEU A 376 -9.64 -10.81 20.91
CA LEU A 376 -9.10 -9.81 21.85
C LEU A 376 -7.67 -10.14 22.29
N ASN A 377 -7.41 -11.39 22.67
CA ASN A 377 -6.10 -11.85 23.14
C ASN A 377 -5.01 -11.82 22.06
N ASN A 378 -5.37 -12.00 20.78
CA ASN A 378 -4.41 -12.07 19.68
C ASN A 378 -4.41 -10.82 18.77
N PHE A 379 -5.36 -9.89 18.95
CA PHE A 379 -5.55 -8.71 18.08
C PHE A 379 -4.25 -7.95 17.85
N ALA A 380 -3.55 -7.58 18.93
CA ALA A 380 -2.32 -6.81 18.86
C ALA A 380 -1.17 -7.56 18.18
N LYS A 381 -1.10 -8.90 18.32
CA LYS A 381 -0.11 -9.76 17.64
C LYS A 381 -0.36 -9.80 16.14
N VAL A 382 -1.57 -10.15 15.70
CA VAL A 382 -1.87 -10.32 14.26
C VAL A 382 -1.97 -9.00 13.51
N THR A 383 -2.44 -7.91 14.14
CA THR A 383 -2.40 -6.56 13.56
C THR A 383 -1.05 -5.86 13.75
N LYS A 384 -0.11 -6.52 14.43
CA LYS A 384 1.23 -6.02 14.81
C LYS A 384 1.18 -4.60 15.44
N GLY A 385 0.11 -4.30 16.17
CA GLY A 385 -0.22 -2.99 16.77
C GLY A 385 -0.39 -1.81 15.79
N SER A 386 -0.24 -2.03 14.48
CA SER A 386 -0.09 -0.95 13.48
C SER A 386 -1.18 -0.95 12.41
N PHE A 387 -1.97 -2.02 12.33
CA PHE A 387 -2.98 -2.27 11.30
C PHE A 387 -4.38 -2.45 11.92
N ASN A 388 -5.39 -2.55 11.07
CA ASN A 388 -6.75 -2.93 11.48
C ASN A 388 -7.23 -4.18 10.74
N SER A 389 -8.43 -4.63 11.09
CA SER A 389 -8.96 -5.93 10.69
C SER A 389 -10.46 -5.94 10.39
N ILE A 390 -10.92 -6.99 9.73
CA ILE A 390 -12.33 -7.24 9.41
C ILE A 390 -12.73 -8.60 10.00
N LEU A 391 -13.92 -8.69 10.60
CA LEU A 391 -14.55 -9.96 11.00
C LEU A 391 -15.71 -10.26 10.02
N ALA A 392 -15.56 -11.33 9.24
CA ALA A 392 -16.56 -11.81 8.28
C ALA A 392 -17.45 -12.88 8.90
N CYS A 393 -18.73 -12.55 9.12
CA CYS A 393 -19.73 -13.43 9.71
C CYS A 393 -20.59 -14.12 8.64
N ALA A 394 -21.10 -15.32 8.95
CA ALA A 394 -22.00 -16.03 8.04
C ALA A 394 -23.32 -15.28 7.79
N SER A 395 -23.98 -14.81 8.86
CA SER A 395 -25.29 -14.17 8.84
C SER A 395 -25.34 -12.86 9.66
N ILE A 396 -26.44 -12.10 9.51
CA ILE A 396 -26.72 -10.90 10.32
C ILE A 396 -26.84 -11.28 11.81
N GLU A 397 -27.51 -12.38 12.14
CA GLU A 397 -27.64 -12.88 13.52
C GLU A 397 -26.28 -13.10 14.19
N MET A 398 -25.33 -13.72 13.49
CA MET A 398 -23.97 -13.90 14.00
C MET A 398 -23.26 -12.56 14.19
N ALA A 399 -23.39 -11.62 13.25
CA ALA A 399 -22.79 -10.30 13.35
C ALA A 399 -23.31 -9.52 14.58
N LYS A 400 -24.63 -9.58 14.85
CA LYS A 400 -25.24 -9.01 16.08
C LYS A 400 -24.66 -9.65 17.34
N LYS A 401 -24.62 -10.99 17.40
CA LYS A 401 -24.09 -11.75 18.55
C LYS A 401 -22.62 -11.41 18.83
N TYR A 402 -21.80 -11.29 17.79
CA TYR A 402 -20.41 -10.85 17.94
C TYR A 402 -20.32 -9.43 18.49
N TYR A 403 -21.07 -8.48 17.93
CA TYR A 403 -21.07 -7.08 18.39
C TYR A 403 -21.51 -6.96 19.86
N GLN A 404 -22.54 -7.71 20.28
CA GLN A 404 -22.96 -7.77 21.69
C GLN A 404 -21.88 -8.38 22.60
N ALA A 405 -21.32 -9.53 22.23
CA ALA A 405 -20.28 -10.19 23.02
C ALA A 405 -18.99 -9.34 23.15
N PHE A 406 -18.66 -8.52 22.15
CA PHE A 406 -17.61 -7.50 22.27
C PHE A 406 -18.00 -6.41 23.29
N LYS A 407 -19.23 -5.85 23.23
CA LYS A 407 -19.70 -4.83 24.21
C LYS A 407 -19.76 -5.34 25.66
N GLU A 408 -19.93 -6.65 25.85
CA GLU A 408 -19.90 -7.30 27.18
C GLU A 408 -18.47 -7.46 27.73
N CYS A 409 -17.44 -7.41 26.88
CA CYS A 409 -16.04 -7.55 27.26
C CYS A 409 -15.36 -6.18 27.44
N ALA A 410 -14.62 -5.99 28.54
CA ALA A 410 -13.83 -4.78 28.73
C ALA A 410 -12.60 -4.76 27.78
N HIS A 411 -12.63 -3.92 26.75
CA HIS A 411 -11.55 -3.80 25.77
C HIS A 411 -11.34 -2.35 25.26
N PRO A 412 -10.14 -1.99 24.78
CA PRO A 412 -9.86 -0.66 24.24
C PRO A 412 -10.19 -0.48 22.74
N LEU A 413 -10.56 -1.56 22.03
CA LEU A 413 -10.73 -1.55 20.57
C LEU A 413 -11.94 -0.72 20.12
N LYS A 414 -11.77 0.06 19.04
CA LYS A 414 -12.87 0.74 18.35
C LYS A 414 -13.49 -0.18 17.31
N ILE A 415 -14.68 -0.69 17.64
CA ILE A 415 -15.40 -1.68 16.84
C ILE A 415 -16.60 -1.02 16.16
N ALA A 416 -16.77 -1.28 14.86
CA ALA A 416 -17.96 -0.92 14.10
C ALA A 416 -18.58 -2.16 13.47
N ILE A 417 -19.89 -2.10 13.17
CA ILE A 417 -20.63 -3.17 12.48
C ILE A 417 -21.38 -2.57 11.29
N ILE A 418 -21.38 -3.26 10.16
CA ILE A 418 -22.22 -2.88 9.02
C ILE A 418 -22.72 -4.11 8.25
N TYR A 419 -24.02 -4.12 7.99
CA TYR A 419 -24.72 -5.11 7.17
C TYR A 419 -25.91 -4.44 6.49
N SER A 420 -26.49 -5.13 5.51
CA SER A 420 -27.71 -4.69 4.84
C SER A 420 -28.53 -5.89 4.40
N TYR A 421 -29.74 -5.64 3.88
CA TYR A 421 -30.65 -6.70 3.46
C TYR A 421 -30.09 -7.47 2.27
N SER A 422 -29.98 -8.78 2.41
CA SER A 422 -29.77 -9.73 1.32
C SER A 422 -30.93 -10.72 1.39
N PRO A 423 -31.80 -10.83 0.36
CA PRO A 423 -32.79 -11.91 0.31
C PRO A 423 -32.06 -13.27 0.38
N SER A 424 -32.70 -14.23 1.03
CA SER A 424 -32.06 -15.45 1.57
C SER A 424 -31.49 -16.41 0.51
N ASP A 425 -30.41 -17.10 0.91
CA ASP A 425 -29.70 -18.23 0.29
C ASP A 425 -29.20 -18.12 -1.17
N ASP A 426 -29.70 -17.19 -1.98
CA ASP A 426 -29.02 -16.79 -3.21
C ASP A 426 -27.81 -15.90 -2.85
N LEU A 427 -26.59 -16.42 -3.03
CA LEU A 427 -25.30 -15.68 -2.93
C LEU A 427 -25.15 -14.54 -3.98
N GLU A 428 -26.26 -14.12 -4.58
CA GLU A 428 -26.35 -13.35 -5.82
C GLU A 428 -26.70 -11.87 -5.62
N ASP A 429 -27.15 -11.49 -4.42
CA ASP A 429 -27.54 -10.12 -4.06
C ASP A 429 -26.63 -9.56 -2.96
N GLU A 430 -25.31 -9.75 -3.11
CA GLU A 430 -24.27 -9.50 -2.09
C GLU A 430 -24.32 -8.13 -1.40
N ASN A 431 -24.87 -7.09 -2.04
CA ASN A 431 -24.83 -5.70 -1.53
C ASN A 431 -26.06 -4.89 -1.98
N ASN A 432 -27.23 -5.14 -1.39
CA ASN A 432 -28.35 -4.18 -1.44
C ASN A 432 -28.03 -3.05 -0.44
N GLU A 433 -27.56 -1.88 -0.91
CA GLU A 433 -27.21 -0.70 -0.10
C GLU A 433 -28.43 -0.06 0.63
N GLU A 434 -29.60 -0.69 0.56
CA GLU A 434 -30.89 -0.23 1.08
C GLU A 434 -31.23 -0.94 2.41
N ALA A 435 -30.72 -0.41 3.52
CA ALA A 435 -31.06 -0.87 4.88
C ALA A 435 -32.57 -0.81 5.19
N GLY A 436 -33.35 -0.02 4.44
CA GLY A 436 -34.81 0.06 4.56
C GLY A 436 -35.58 -1.21 4.15
N LYS A 437 -34.92 -2.26 3.65
CA LYS A 437 -35.51 -3.59 3.39
C LYS A 437 -35.23 -4.62 4.48
N LEU A 438 -34.42 -4.28 5.49
CA LEU A 438 -34.17 -5.16 6.63
C LEU A 438 -35.46 -5.47 7.39
N GLU A 439 -35.52 -6.64 8.01
CA GLU A 439 -36.55 -6.93 9.01
C GLU A 439 -36.46 -5.94 10.18
N GLN A 440 -37.57 -5.67 10.85
CA GLN A 440 -37.64 -4.62 11.88
C GLN A 440 -36.55 -4.81 12.97
N ASN A 441 -36.35 -6.02 13.47
CA ASN A 441 -35.32 -6.35 14.46
C ASN A 441 -33.89 -6.14 13.93
N ASP A 442 -33.63 -6.40 12.64
CA ASP A 442 -32.32 -6.16 12.02
C ASP A 442 -32.05 -4.67 11.82
N ARG A 443 -33.10 -3.91 11.52
CA ARG A 443 -33.08 -2.46 11.39
C ARG A 443 -32.87 -1.77 12.74
N ASP A 444 -33.64 -2.13 13.76
CA ASP A 444 -33.60 -1.51 15.09
C ASP A 444 -32.21 -1.69 15.74
N PHE A 445 -31.62 -2.88 15.60
CA PHE A 445 -30.25 -3.14 16.07
C PHE A 445 -29.21 -2.29 15.32
N LEU A 446 -29.39 -2.10 14.00
CA LEU A 446 -28.48 -1.28 13.20
C LEU A 446 -28.60 0.21 13.57
N GLU A 447 -29.80 0.71 13.87
CA GLU A 447 -29.99 2.07 14.40
C GLU A 447 -29.28 2.25 15.76
N GLN A 448 -29.35 1.26 16.66
CA GLN A 448 -28.59 1.29 17.93
C GLN A 448 -27.07 1.27 17.70
N ALA A 449 -26.55 0.42 16.81
CA ALA A 449 -25.13 0.37 16.49
C ALA A 449 -24.61 1.65 15.79
N ILE A 450 -25.47 2.33 15.01
CA ILE A 450 -25.17 3.65 14.44
C ILE A 450 -25.14 4.72 15.54
N GLN A 451 -25.99 4.63 16.57
CA GLN A 451 -25.93 5.52 17.74
C GLN A 451 -24.65 5.32 18.56
N ASP A 452 -24.25 4.07 18.82
CA ASP A 452 -22.95 3.73 19.44
C ASP A 452 -21.78 4.35 18.65
N TYR A 453 -21.82 4.23 17.31
CA TYR A 453 -20.83 4.81 16.41
C TYR A 453 -20.79 6.34 16.46
N ASN A 454 -21.96 6.99 16.40
CA ASN A 454 -22.10 8.44 16.49
C ASN A 454 -21.49 8.99 17.78
N HIS A 455 -21.72 8.30 18.91
CA HIS A 455 -21.13 8.63 20.20
C HIS A 455 -19.60 8.41 20.22
N ALA A 456 -19.11 7.31 19.66
CA ALA A 456 -17.68 6.98 19.64
C ALA A 456 -16.82 7.86 18.69
N PHE A 457 -17.46 8.50 17.69
CA PHE A 457 -16.78 9.21 16.61
C PHE A 457 -17.25 10.65 16.38
N GLU A 458 -18.06 11.20 17.29
CA GLU A 458 -18.62 12.56 17.24
C GLU A 458 -19.32 12.87 15.90
N SER A 459 -20.17 11.94 15.44
CA SER A 459 -20.89 12.01 14.17
C SER A 459 -22.41 11.94 14.35
N ASN A 460 -23.17 12.10 13.26
CA ASN A 460 -24.63 12.15 13.29
C ASN A 460 -25.22 11.47 12.04
N TYR A 461 -25.07 10.15 11.97
CA TYR A 461 -25.64 9.29 10.92
C TYR A 461 -26.94 8.62 11.37
N ASP A 462 -27.80 8.27 10.41
CA ASP A 462 -29.00 7.45 10.59
C ASP A 462 -29.21 6.53 9.37
N ILE A 463 -30.25 5.66 9.41
CA ILE A 463 -30.57 4.75 8.31
C ILE A 463 -31.06 5.46 7.03
N GLY A 464 -31.64 6.65 7.15
CA GLY A 464 -32.00 7.49 5.99
C GLY A 464 -30.79 7.98 5.21
N ILE A 465 -29.64 8.19 5.88
CA ILE A 465 -28.35 8.56 5.28
C ILE A 465 -27.29 7.45 5.35
N PHE A 466 -27.73 6.18 5.31
CA PHE A 466 -26.87 4.99 5.40
C PHE A 466 -25.68 4.95 4.42
N ASN A 467 -25.80 5.53 3.21
CA ASN A 467 -24.67 5.61 2.28
C ASN A 467 -23.55 6.53 2.82
N ASP A 468 -23.89 7.64 3.49
CA ASP A 468 -22.86 8.52 4.07
C ASP A 468 -22.18 7.89 5.30
N TYR A 469 -22.91 7.06 6.05
CA TYR A 469 -22.34 6.16 7.08
C TYR A 469 -21.35 5.14 6.47
N TYR A 470 -21.74 4.45 5.38
CA TYR A 470 -20.86 3.53 4.65
C TYR A 470 -19.57 4.22 4.15
N LYS A 471 -19.70 5.44 3.60
CA LYS A 471 -18.54 6.26 3.18
C LYS A 471 -17.63 6.62 4.34
N ASP A 472 -18.17 6.97 5.51
CA ASP A 472 -17.37 7.32 6.68
C ASP A 472 -16.63 6.10 7.23
N ILE A 473 -17.30 4.94 7.40
CA ILE A 473 -16.63 3.68 7.74
C ILE A 473 -15.48 3.37 6.77
N SER A 474 -15.70 3.50 5.45
CA SER A 474 -14.66 3.26 4.45
C SER A 474 -13.47 4.22 4.59
N SER A 475 -13.73 5.48 4.95
CA SER A 475 -12.71 6.50 5.25
C SER A 475 -11.94 6.17 6.53
N ARG A 476 -12.64 5.87 7.63
CA ARG A 476 -12.06 5.57 8.94
C ARG A 476 -11.25 4.29 8.97
N MET A 477 -11.70 3.24 8.27
CA MET A 477 -10.92 2.01 8.10
C MET A 477 -9.60 2.27 7.34
N LYS A 478 -9.61 3.11 6.30
CA LYS A 478 -8.38 3.49 5.56
C LYS A 478 -7.40 4.33 6.38
N LYS A 479 -7.91 5.06 7.38
CA LYS A 479 -7.11 5.88 8.30
C LYS A 479 -6.73 5.16 9.60
N ARG A 480 -7.22 3.94 9.83
CA ARG A 480 -7.10 3.19 11.10
C ARG A 480 -7.69 3.95 12.30
N GLU A 481 -8.83 4.60 12.09
CA GLU A 481 -9.67 5.17 13.15
C GLU A 481 -10.65 4.12 13.73
N ILE A 482 -10.92 3.05 12.98
CA ILE A 482 -11.64 1.84 13.40
C ILE A 482 -10.63 0.68 13.41
N ASP A 483 -10.63 -0.12 14.46
CA ASP A 483 -9.69 -1.23 14.69
C ASP A 483 -10.25 -2.57 14.18
N LEU A 484 -11.55 -2.81 14.38
CA LEU A 484 -12.27 -3.99 13.89
C LEU A 484 -13.59 -3.59 13.24
N LEU A 485 -13.83 -4.05 12.01
CA LEU A 485 -15.12 -3.92 11.33
C LEU A 485 -15.80 -5.30 11.22
N ILE A 486 -16.97 -5.44 11.82
CA ILE A 486 -17.82 -6.64 11.72
C ILE A 486 -18.72 -6.51 10.48
N VAL A 487 -18.69 -7.51 9.60
CA VAL A 487 -19.43 -7.52 8.32
C VAL A 487 -20.05 -8.87 8.02
N VAL A 488 -21.07 -8.89 7.16
CA VAL A 488 -21.64 -10.12 6.58
C VAL A 488 -21.09 -10.35 5.16
N ASN A 489 -21.45 -9.48 4.22
CA ASN A 489 -20.98 -9.49 2.81
C ASN A 489 -20.32 -8.16 2.38
N MET A 490 -20.71 -7.04 3.02
CA MET A 490 -20.11 -5.72 2.78
C MET A 490 -18.61 -5.71 3.09
N PHE A 491 -17.86 -4.83 2.42
CA PHE A 491 -16.40 -4.69 2.52
C PHE A 491 -15.55 -5.93 2.15
N LEU A 492 -16.12 -7.12 1.94
CA LEU A 492 -15.39 -8.28 1.43
C LEU A 492 -15.05 -8.14 -0.07
N THR A 493 -15.83 -7.35 -0.80
CA THR A 493 -15.71 -7.18 -2.26
C THR A 493 -15.66 -5.69 -2.65
N GLY A 494 -14.56 -5.26 -3.26
CA GLY A 494 -14.34 -3.88 -3.77
C GLY A 494 -13.75 -2.86 -2.80
N PHE A 495 -13.72 -3.14 -1.48
CA PHE A 495 -13.05 -2.27 -0.50
C PHE A 495 -11.52 -2.42 -0.56
N ASP A 496 -10.79 -1.31 -0.61
CA ASP A 496 -9.33 -1.31 -0.73
C ASP A 496 -8.68 -0.46 0.37
N ALA A 497 -7.91 -1.10 1.26
CA ALA A 497 -7.19 -0.44 2.34
C ALA A 497 -5.83 -1.10 2.60
N PRO A 498 -4.70 -0.48 2.20
CA PRO A 498 -3.35 -0.99 2.49
C PRO A 498 -3.06 -1.22 3.97
N THR A 499 -3.77 -0.50 4.87
CA THR A 499 -3.67 -0.61 6.34
C THR A 499 -4.44 -1.79 6.95
N CYS A 500 -5.33 -2.44 6.21
CA CYS A 500 -6.00 -3.67 6.67
C CYS A 500 -5.08 -4.87 6.41
N ASN A 501 -4.68 -5.59 7.46
CA ASN A 501 -3.79 -6.74 7.31
C ASN A 501 -4.40 -8.07 7.79
N THR A 502 -5.50 -8.06 8.52
CA THR A 502 -6.07 -9.26 9.15
C THR A 502 -7.54 -9.42 8.79
N LEU A 503 -7.93 -10.64 8.40
CA LEU A 503 -9.31 -11.06 8.18
C LEU A 503 -9.62 -12.22 9.13
N TRP A 504 -10.55 -11.99 10.05
CA TRP A 504 -11.14 -13.02 10.90
C TRP A 504 -12.35 -13.60 10.16
N VAL A 505 -12.44 -14.92 10.02
CA VAL A 505 -13.43 -15.59 9.17
C VAL A 505 -14.25 -16.59 9.96
N ASP A 506 -15.53 -16.29 10.14
CA ASP A 506 -16.56 -17.22 10.63
C ASP A 506 -17.72 -17.32 9.62
N LYS A 507 -17.35 -17.61 8.37
CA LYS A 507 -18.22 -17.69 7.21
C LYS A 507 -17.75 -18.81 6.29
N ASN A 508 -18.67 -19.59 5.72
CA ASN A 508 -18.34 -20.65 4.76
C ASN A 508 -18.02 -20.05 3.38
N LEU A 509 -16.82 -19.48 3.24
CA LEU A 509 -16.34 -18.91 1.98
C LEU A 509 -15.92 -20.01 1.00
N LYS A 510 -16.27 -19.86 -0.28
CA LYS A 510 -15.91 -20.79 -1.36
C LYS A 510 -15.40 -20.03 -2.58
N TYR A 511 -14.57 -20.70 -3.39
CA TYR A 511 -14.11 -20.25 -4.71
C TYR A 511 -13.80 -18.74 -4.81
N HIS A 512 -14.60 -17.99 -5.59
CA HIS A 512 -14.37 -16.59 -5.88
C HIS A 512 -14.58 -15.70 -4.65
N GLY A 513 -15.63 -15.94 -3.86
CA GLY A 513 -15.90 -15.19 -2.63
C GLY A 513 -14.77 -15.34 -1.60
N LEU A 514 -14.17 -16.53 -1.51
CA LEU A 514 -13.00 -16.79 -0.67
C LEU A 514 -11.81 -15.91 -1.09
N LEU A 515 -11.37 -15.98 -2.35
CA LEU A 515 -10.22 -15.21 -2.81
C LEU A 515 -10.47 -13.69 -2.79
N GLN A 516 -11.70 -13.24 -3.03
CA GLN A 516 -12.03 -11.82 -2.98
C GLN A 516 -11.95 -11.26 -1.55
N ALA A 517 -12.51 -11.99 -0.57
CA ALA A 517 -12.44 -11.66 0.84
C ALA A 517 -10.99 -11.69 1.37
N PHE A 518 -10.25 -12.76 1.08
CA PHE A 518 -8.84 -12.88 1.50
C PHE A 518 -8.02 -11.74 0.90
N SER A 519 -8.25 -11.39 -0.38
CA SER A 519 -7.58 -10.25 -1.05
C SER A 519 -7.97 -8.85 -0.50
N ARG A 520 -8.69 -8.74 0.63
CA ARG A 520 -8.77 -7.49 1.41
C ARG A 520 -7.50 -7.23 2.22
N THR A 521 -6.73 -8.26 2.59
CA THR A 521 -5.56 -8.14 3.46
C THR A 521 -4.23 -8.03 2.71
N ASN A 522 -4.10 -8.64 1.53
CA ASN A 522 -2.83 -8.81 0.81
C ASN A 522 -2.28 -7.55 0.08
N ARG A 523 -2.75 -6.35 0.39
CA ARG A 523 -2.20 -5.13 -0.22
C ARG A 523 -0.84 -4.76 0.38
N THR A 524 0.16 -4.59 -0.48
CA THR A 524 1.49 -4.10 -0.11
C THR A 524 1.42 -2.72 0.56
N TYR A 525 2.17 -2.51 1.65
CA TYR A 525 2.18 -1.22 2.35
C TYR A 525 3.60 -0.75 2.72
N ASN A 526 4.28 -1.48 3.62
CA ASN A 526 5.62 -1.20 4.15
C ASN A 526 6.39 -2.53 4.31
N SER A 527 7.58 -2.58 4.93
CA SER A 527 8.27 -3.87 5.18
C SER A 527 7.69 -4.66 6.36
N VAL A 528 6.98 -3.99 7.29
CA VAL A 528 6.29 -4.64 8.42
C VAL A 528 5.14 -5.54 7.95
N LYS A 529 4.38 -5.07 6.96
CA LYS A 529 3.30 -5.84 6.34
C LYS A 529 3.84 -6.73 5.22
N SER A 530 4.33 -7.90 5.61
CA SER A 530 4.86 -8.94 4.72
C SER A 530 3.79 -9.91 4.21
N GLU A 531 2.66 -10.01 4.89
CA GLU A 531 1.58 -10.97 4.59
C GLU A 531 0.19 -10.38 4.83
N GLY A 532 -0.84 -11.08 4.33
CA GLY A 532 -2.23 -10.93 4.76
C GLY A 532 -2.62 -12.05 5.72
N ASN A 533 -2.89 -11.72 6.98
CA ASN A 533 -3.27 -12.68 8.01
C ASN A 533 -4.74 -13.09 7.85
N ILE A 534 -4.99 -14.40 7.80
CA ILE A 534 -6.32 -15.00 7.69
C ILE A 534 -6.51 -15.93 8.89
N VAL A 535 -7.46 -15.62 9.77
CA VAL A 535 -7.75 -16.43 10.95
C VAL A 535 -9.15 -17.02 10.81
N CYS A 536 -9.23 -18.33 10.62
CA CYS A 536 -10.47 -19.04 10.32
C CYS A 536 -11.01 -19.77 11.57
N PHE A 537 -12.29 -19.55 11.89
CA PHE A 537 -13.03 -20.29 12.92
C PHE A 537 -13.90 -21.42 12.34
N ARG A 538 -13.73 -21.69 11.03
CA ARG A 538 -14.32 -22.79 10.26
C ARG A 538 -13.21 -23.47 9.44
N PRO A 539 -13.27 -24.79 9.19
CA PRO A 539 -12.29 -25.47 8.33
C PRO A 539 -12.49 -25.03 6.88
N LEU A 540 -11.61 -24.16 6.38
CA LEU A 540 -11.66 -23.60 5.02
C LEU A 540 -10.48 -24.03 4.14
N GLU A 541 -9.64 -24.95 4.61
CA GLU A 541 -8.43 -25.40 3.92
C GLU A 541 -8.76 -26.10 2.59
N ASP A 542 -9.73 -27.02 2.58
CA ASP A 542 -10.22 -27.64 1.33
C ASP A 542 -10.84 -26.62 0.37
N ASN A 543 -11.68 -25.71 0.88
CA ASN A 543 -12.29 -24.65 0.08
C ASN A 543 -11.23 -23.72 -0.56
N LEU A 544 -10.12 -23.47 0.14
CA LEU A 544 -8.99 -22.70 -0.35
C LEU A 544 -8.17 -23.49 -1.36
N ASN A 545 -7.89 -24.77 -1.10
CA ASN A 545 -7.24 -25.66 -2.05
C ASN A 545 -7.99 -25.73 -3.39
N ASP A 546 -9.31 -25.88 -3.35
CA ASP A 546 -10.15 -25.90 -4.56
C ASP A 546 -10.22 -24.54 -5.26
N ALA A 547 -10.24 -23.44 -4.49
CA ALA A 547 -10.09 -22.10 -5.07
C ALA A 547 -8.73 -21.90 -5.76
N LEU A 548 -7.62 -22.35 -5.17
CA LEU A 548 -6.28 -22.22 -5.74
C LEU A 548 -6.04 -23.15 -6.93
N ARG A 549 -6.63 -24.35 -6.94
CA ARG A 549 -6.67 -25.23 -8.11
C ARG A 549 -7.40 -24.59 -9.28
N LEU A 550 -8.52 -23.93 -9.02
CA LEU A 550 -9.36 -23.29 -10.04
C LEU A 550 -8.79 -21.95 -10.54
N PHE A 551 -8.15 -21.18 -9.67
CA PHE A 551 -7.66 -19.83 -9.97
C PHE A 551 -6.12 -19.71 -10.07
N GLY A 552 -5.40 -20.82 -10.07
CA GLY A 552 -3.93 -20.90 -10.10
C GLY A 552 -3.40 -21.92 -11.11
N ARG A 553 -2.07 -22.07 -11.16
CA ARG A 553 -1.39 -23.18 -11.86
C ARG A 553 -1.11 -24.32 -10.84
N LYS A 554 -0.57 -25.46 -11.29
CA LYS A 554 -0.43 -26.69 -10.48
C LYS A 554 0.41 -26.54 -9.19
N ASP A 555 1.25 -25.51 -9.10
CA ASP A 555 2.14 -25.25 -7.95
C ASP A 555 1.71 -23.97 -7.18
N SER A 556 0.41 -23.63 -7.22
CA SER A 556 -0.10 -22.36 -6.68
C SER A 556 -0.14 -22.25 -5.17
N HIS A 557 -0.20 -23.36 -4.43
CA HIS A 557 -0.37 -23.35 -2.97
C HIS A 557 0.83 -22.71 -2.24
N GLU A 558 2.03 -23.22 -2.48
CA GLU A 558 3.30 -22.77 -1.87
C GLU A 558 3.65 -21.31 -2.18
N ILE A 559 3.15 -20.78 -3.30
CA ILE A 559 3.36 -19.38 -3.70
C ILE A 559 2.35 -18.45 -3.01
N VAL A 560 1.13 -18.93 -2.76
CA VAL A 560 0.02 -18.08 -2.29
C VAL A 560 -0.11 -18.09 -0.76
N ILE A 561 0.26 -19.19 -0.11
CA ILE A 561 0.14 -19.39 1.33
C ILE A 561 1.53 -19.61 1.92
N LEU A 562 1.86 -18.85 2.97
CA LEU A 562 3.10 -19.03 3.73
C LEU A 562 3.07 -20.31 4.56
N ASP A 563 4.25 -20.89 4.80
CA ASP A 563 4.40 -22.10 5.58
C ASP A 563 3.85 -21.97 7.01
N GLY A 564 3.61 -23.12 7.65
CA GLY A 564 3.14 -23.20 9.02
C GLY A 564 4.17 -22.75 10.07
N PHE A 565 3.72 -22.75 11.32
CA PHE A 565 4.57 -22.35 12.46
C PHE A 565 5.88 -23.14 12.51
N LYS A 566 5.81 -24.46 12.30
CA LYS A 566 6.95 -25.38 12.49
C LYS A 566 8.07 -25.09 11.50
N GLU A 567 7.72 -24.87 10.25
CA GLU A 567 8.62 -24.66 9.13
C GLU A 567 9.31 -23.30 9.24
N ILE A 568 8.53 -22.23 9.49
CA ILE A 568 9.07 -20.88 9.71
C ILE A 568 9.93 -20.84 10.99
N TYR A 569 9.50 -21.52 12.06
CA TYR A 569 10.25 -21.60 13.31
C TYR A 569 11.57 -22.36 13.14
N ALA A 570 11.59 -23.50 12.44
CA ALA A 570 12.84 -24.23 12.16
C ALA A 570 13.83 -23.39 11.34
N LYS A 571 13.34 -22.61 10.36
CA LYS A 571 14.15 -21.62 9.63
C LYS A 571 14.70 -20.53 10.58
N TYR A 572 13.87 -20.02 11.47
CA TYR A 572 14.27 -19.01 12.45
C TYR A 572 15.33 -19.53 13.43
N GLU A 573 15.14 -20.73 13.97
CA GLU A 573 16.08 -21.40 14.88
C GLU A 573 17.44 -21.64 14.20
N ALA A 574 17.46 -22.06 12.94
CA ALA A 574 18.69 -22.19 12.16
C ALA A 574 19.41 -20.84 11.96
N LEU A 575 18.66 -19.76 11.68
CA LEU A 575 19.22 -18.40 11.55
C LEU A 575 19.75 -17.87 12.90
N ALA A 576 19.00 -18.09 13.99
CA ALA A 576 19.40 -17.70 15.35
C ALA A 576 20.65 -18.46 15.81
N SER A 577 20.70 -19.78 15.60
CA SER A 577 21.89 -20.60 15.89
C SER A 577 23.11 -20.11 15.10
N LYS A 578 22.94 -19.76 13.81
CA LYS A 578 23.98 -19.17 12.98
C LYS A 578 24.45 -17.81 13.50
N LEU A 579 23.53 -16.95 13.97
CA LEU A 579 23.85 -15.65 14.57
C LEU A 579 24.69 -15.82 15.83
N LEU A 580 24.20 -16.61 16.79
CA LEU A 580 24.84 -16.82 18.09
C LEU A 580 26.22 -17.47 17.98
N SER A 581 26.42 -18.38 17.01
CA SER A 581 27.70 -19.04 16.76
C SER A 581 28.69 -18.20 15.96
N THR A 582 28.22 -17.42 14.98
CA THR A 582 29.10 -16.64 14.07
C THR A 582 29.45 -15.26 14.65
N TYR A 583 28.56 -14.66 15.44
CA TYR A 583 28.71 -13.30 15.99
C TYR A 583 28.45 -13.22 17.50
N PRO A 584 29.07 -14.08 18.34
CA PRO A 584 28.81 -14.09 19.78
C PRO A 584 29.09 -12.73 20.42
N LEU A 585 28.14 -12.19 21.18
CA LEU A 585 28.17 -10.80 21.69
C LEU A 585 29.48 -10.41 22.40
N HIS A 586 30.04 -11.31 23.22
CA HIS A 586 31.30 -11.07 23.94
C HIS A 586 32.52 -10.86 23.03
N ALA A 587 32.47 -11.34 21.77
CA ALA A 587 33.51 -11.18 20.77
C ALA A 587 33.01 -10.46 19.50
N PHE A 588 31.83 -9.82 19.54
CA PHE A 588 31.17 -9.22 18.37
C PHE A 588 32.10 -8.29 17.58
N SER A 589 32.80 -7.38 18.27
CA SER A 589 33.77 -6.45 17.67
C SER A 589 34.98 -7.13 17.03
N GLN A 590 35.31 -8.37 17.41
CA GLN A 590 36.37 -9.16 16.79
C GLN A 590 35.86 -9.82 15.50
N HIS A 591 34.66 -10.40 15.55
CA HIS A 591 34.01 -11.06 14.42
C HIS A 591 33.52 -10.06 13.35
N THR A 592 33.34 -8.79 13.71
CA THR A 592 32.98 -7.69 12.80
C THR A 592 34.12 -6.72 12.50
N LYS A 593 35.40 -7.13 12.67
CA LYS A 593 36.57 -6.31 12.28
C LYS A 593 36.58 -5.98 10.78
N ALA A 594 36.35 -6.99 9.95
CA ALA A 594 36.30 -6.84 8.50
C ALA A 594 34.99 -6.16 8.07
N GLU A 595 35.08 -5.26 7.09
CA GLU A 595 33.91 -4.58 6.53
C GLU A 595 32.93 -5.60 5.90
N SER A 596 33.41 -6.63 5.19
CA SER A 596 32.57 -7.72 4.65
C SER A 596 31.86 -8.58 5.71
N ALA A 597 32.46 -8.73 6.90
CA ALA A 597 31.83 -9.44 8.00
C ALA A 597 30.69 -8.63 8.66
N GLN A 598 30.73 -7.29 8.54
CA GLN A 598 29.63 -6.42 8.95
C GLN A 598 28.46 -6.53 7.98
N GLU A 599 28.70 -6.60 6.66
CA GLU A 599 27.64 -6.85 5.67
C GLU A 599 26.94 -8.19 5.91
N ALA A 600 27.73 -9.26 6.09
CA ALA A 600 27.21 -10.60 6.37
C ALA A 600 26.39 -10.67 7.68
N PHE A 601 26.74 -9.85 8.68
CA PHE A 601 25.90 -9.68 9.88
C PHE A 601 24.63 -8.88 9.58
N ILE A 602 24.70 -7.82 8.78
CA ILE A 602 23.54 -6.98 8.41
C ILE A 602 22.51 -7.81 7.62
N ASP A 603 22.94 -8.58 6.63
CA ASP A 603 22.04 -9.45 5.85
C ASP A 603 21.46 -10.57 6.74
N LEU A 604 22.28 -11.23 7.58
CA LEU A 604 21.82 -12.27 8.51
C LEU A 604 20.79 -11.74 9.53
N TYR A 605 21.07 -10.60 10.15
CA TYR A 605 20.16 -9.98 11.11
C TYR A 605 18.90 -9.45 10.42
N GLY A 606 19.00 -8.96 9.17
CA GLY A 606 17.85 -8.60 8.34
C GLY A 606 16.90 -9.76 8.10
N GLU A 607 17.41 -10.95 7.76
CA GLU A 607 16.59 -12.15 7.59
C GLU A 607 15.98 -12.66 8.91
N ILE A 608 16.68 -12.50 10.03
CA ILE A 608 16.15 -12.78 11.38
C ILE A 608 14.99 -11.84 11.70
N LEU A 609 15.12 -10.54 11.43
CA LEU A 609 14.05 -9.55 11.63
C LEU A 609 12.81 -9.88 10.77
N LYS A 610 12.99 -10.23 9.49
CA LYS A 610 11.89 -10.62 8.59
C LYS A 610 11.18 -11.88 9.08
N THR A 611 11.93 -12.93 9.39
CA THR A 611 11.36 -14.23 9.82
C THR A 611 10.63 -14.06 11.15
N ARG A 612 11.20 -13.32 12.10
CA ARG A 612 10.57 -12.98 13.39
C ARG A 612 9.31 -12.12 13.23
N ASN A 613 9.29 -11.19 12.27
CA ASN A 613 8.12 -10.36 11.94
C ASN A 613 6.92 -11.19 11.44
N VAL A 614 7.13 -12.38 10.88
CA VAL A 614 6.05 -13.33 10.58
C VAL A 614 5.70 -14.16 11.83
N LEU A 615 6.70 -14.69 12.54
CA LEU A 615 6.49 -15.53 13.73
C LEU A 615 5.68 -14.85 14.84
N VAL A 616 5.82 -13.53 15.04
CA VAL A 616 5.06 -12.76 16.03
C VAL A 616 3.53 -12.80 15.81
N CYS A 617 3.04 -13.14 14.62
CA CYS A 617 1.61 -13.32 14.37
C CYS A 617 1.05 -14.65 14.91
N PHE A 618 1.90 -15.67 15.13
CA PHE A 618 1.46 -16.95 15.67
C PHE A 618 1.18 -16.83 17.18
N ALA A 619 0.09 -17.46 17.63
CA ALA A 619 -0.26 -17.49 19.05
C ALA A 619 0.80 -18.24 19.87
N GLU A 620 1.39 -19.28 19.26
CA GLU A 620 2.39 -20.18 19.81
C GLU A 620 3.78 -19.55 19.98
N PHE A 621 4.06 -18.41 19.33
CA PHE A 621 5.32 -17.70 19.48
C PHE A 621 5.25 -16.75 20.70
N GLY A 622 6.17 -16.97 21.63
CA GLY A 622 6.32 -16.23 22.88
C GLY A 622 7.80 -16.14 23.29
N SER A 623 8.10 -15.35 24.31
CA SER A 623 9.47 -15.16 24.81
C SER A 623 10.10 -16.43 25.39
N ASP A 624 9.29 -17.43 25.72
CA ASP A 624 9.66 -18.77 26.15
C ASP A 624 10.25 -19.63 25.00
N LYS A 625 9.94 -19.29 23.75
CA LYS A 625 10.42 -19.99 22.54
C LYS A 625 11.29 -19.14 21.64
N ASP A 626 11.64 -17.91 22.02
CA ASP A 626 12.59 -17.11 21.23
C ASP A 626 14.01 -17.60 21.57
N PRO A 627 14.78 -18.22 20.65
CA PRO A 627 16.12 -18.73 20.95
C PRO A 627 17.13 -17.61 21.22
N ILE A 628 16.78 -16.37 20.86
CA ILE A 628 17.55 -15.16 21.17
C ILE A 628 16.88 -14.52 22.38
N SER A 629 17.60 -14.40 23.51
CA SER A 629 17.02 -13.80 24.70
C SER A 629 16.62 -12.34 24.44
N PRO A 630 15.60 -11.80 25.14
CA PRO A 630 15.20 -10.39 24.98
C PRO A 630 16.35 -9.39 25.19
N ARG A 631 17.35 -9.76 26.02
CA ARG A 631 18.57 -8.99 26.23
C ARG A 631 19.49 -9.04 25.01
N ASP A 632 19.80 -10.24 24.52
CA ASP A 632 20.69 -10.43 23.37
C ASP A 632 20.11 -9.77 22.11
N LEU A 633 18.79 -9.86 21.92
CA LEU A 633 18.08 -9.21 20.82
C LEU A 633 18.24 -7.69 20.87
N GLN A 634 18.15 -7.07 22.05
CA GLN A 634 18.43 -5.63 22.19
C GLN A 634 19.91 -5.29 21.91
N ASP A 635 20.86 -6.12 22.34
CA ASP A 635 22.30 -5.90 22.09
C ASP A 635 22.64 -6.05 20.59
N TYR A 636 22.14 -7.08 19.90
CA TYR A 636 22.28 -7.22 18.44
C TYR A 636 21.60 -6.08 17.68
N GLN A 637 20.39 -5.67 18.08
CA GLN A 637 19.71 -4.50 17.53
C GLN A 637 20.52 -3.21 17.77
N GLY A 638 21.19 -3.12 18.91
CA GLY A 638 22.19 -2.09 19.22
C GLY A 638 23.30 -2.04 18.18
N HIS A 639 24.01 -3.15 17.99
CA HIS A 639 25.09 -3.26 17.02
C HIS A 639 24.64 -3.01 15.57
N TYR A 640 23.47 -3.51 15.18
CA TYR A 640 22.87 -3.29 13.85
C TYR A 640 22.63 -1.80 13.57
N LEU A 641 22.15 -1.06 14.56
CA LEU A 641 21.92 0.37 14.45
C LEU A 641 23.21 1.20 14.55
N ASP A 642 24.22 0.75 15.32
CA ASP A 642 25.55 1.37 15.34
C ASP A 642 26.24 1.23 13.97
N LEU A 643 26.08 0.08 13.30
CA LEU A 643 26.51 -0.11 11.91
C LEU A 643 25.71 0.79 10.95
N PHE A 644 24.39 0.86 11.08
CA PHE A 644 23.57 1.78 10.28
C PHE A 644 24.04 3.24 10.38
N GLU A 645 24.42 3.71 11.58
CA GLU A 645 25.01 5.04 11.73
C GLU A 645 26.42 5.15 11.13
N LYS A 646 27.27 4.12 11.28
CA LYS A 646 28.62 4.07 10.71
C LYS A 646 28.60 4.23 9.20
N PHE A 647 27.73 3.49 8.51
CA PHE A 647 27.56 3.53 7.06
C PHE A 647 26.77 4.78 6.59
N ARG A 648 25.88 5.35 7.43
CA ARG A 648 25.15 6.57 7.05
C ARG A 648 25.97 7.87 7.13
N ARG A 649 27.09 7.92 7.85
CA ARG A 649 27.89 9.15 8.03
C ARG A 649 28.84 9.36 6.84
N PRO A 650 28.73 10.48 6.08
CA PRO A 650 29.64 10.73 4.96
C PRO A 650 31.07 10.95 5.46
N ARG A 651 31.95 9.95 5.26
CA ARG A 651 33.38 10.06 5.56
C ARG A 651 34.05 11.06 4.60
N ALA A 652 34.97 11.87 5.12
CA ALA A 652 35.66 12.93 4.38
C ALA A 652 36.75 12.45 3.39
N SER A 653 36.82 11.14 3.11
CA SER A 653 37.88 10.50 2.32
C SER A 653 37.47 10.24 0.88
N SER A 654 38.37 10.50 -0.07
CA SER A 654 38.21 10.34 -1.52
C SER A 654 38.23 8.89 -2.05
N ASP A 655 38.10 7.88 -1.18
CA ASP A 655 38.17 6.46 -1.56
C ASP A 655 36.90 5.97 -2.28
N LYS A 656 36.95 5.88 -3.61
CA LYS A 656 35.88 5.28 -4.44
C LYS A 656 35.48 3.87 -3.98
N ALA A 657 36.45 3.03 -3.61
CA ALA A 657 36.22 1.65 -3.20
C ALA A 657 35.33 1.53 -1.94
N ARG A 658 35.32 2.54 -1.07
CA ARG A 658 34.46 2.56 0.14
C ARG A 658 33.06 3.07 -0.13
N LYS A 659 32.86 3.91 -1.14
CA LYS A 659 31.51 4.35 -1.56
C LYS A 659 30.70 3.21 -2.17
N GLU A 660 31.34 2.37 -2.98
CA GLU A 660 30.70 1.17 -3.57
C GLU A 660 30.42 0.08 -2.51
N PHE A 661 31.05 0.19 -1.33
CA PHE A 661 30.83 -0.70 -0.19
C PHE A 661 29.63 -0.24 0.68
N ASP A 662 29.50 1.08 0.89
CA ASP A 662 28.44 1.71 1.69
C ASP A 662 27.02 1.39 1.19
N ASP A 663 26.84 1.30 -0.14
CA ASP A 663 25.53 1.29 -0.79
C ASP A 663 24.90 -0.11 -0.99
N ASN A 664 25.66 -1.21 -0.83
CA ASN A 664 25.16 -2.59 -1.01
C ASN A 664 24.35 -3.14 0.18
N CYS A 665 24.55 -2.58 1.37
CA CYS A 665 23.82 -2.97 2.58
C CYS A 665 22.38 -2.42 2.59
N VAL A 666 21.41 -3.31 2.79
CA VAL A 666 19.99 -2.93 2.93
C VAL A 666 19.56 -3.16 4.37
N PHE A 667 19.31 -2.06 5.09
CA PHE A 667 18.89 -2.11 6.48
C PHE A 667 17.35 -2.12 6.60
N GLU A 668 16.80 -3.10 7.31
CA GLU A 668 15.37 -3.27 7.60
C GLU A 668 14.87 -2.29 8.68
N MET A 669 15.14 -1.01 8.47
CA MET A 669 14.88 0.08 9.43
C MET A 669 13.39 0.32 9.71
N GLU A 670 12.48 -0.25 8.93
CA GLU A 670 11.04 -0.20 9.22
C GLU A 670 10.62 -1.24 10.26
N LEU A 671 11.18 -2.46 10.20
CA LEU A 671 10.96 -3.51 11.20
C LEU A 671 11.48 -3.07 12.58
N ILE A 672 12.68 -2.50 12.61
CA ILE A 672 13.29 -1.98 13.85
C ILE A 672 12.44 -0.86 14.50
N LYS A 673 11.80 0.00 13.70
CA LYS A 673 11.02 1.14 14.23
C LYS A 673 9.70 0.74 14.87
N GLN A 674 9.20 -0.45 14.54
CA GLN A 674 7.98 -0.98 15.12
C GLN A 674 8.19 -1.54 16.54
N VAL A 675 9.43 -1.91 16.88
CA VAL A 675 9.83 -2.27 18.24
C VAL A 675 9.95 -0.99 19.07
N GLU A 676 8.80 -0.38 19.37
CA GLU A 676 8.71 0.87 20.12
C GLU A 676 9.04 0.63 21.60
N ILE A 677 10.33 0.69 21.93
CA ILE A 677 10.76 1.13 23.25
C ILE A 677 10.37 2.61 23.36
N ASN A 678 9.24 2.86 24.01
CA ASN A 678 8.76 4.19 24.34
C ASN A 678 9.55 4.79 25.50
N ILE A 679 9.35 6.08 25.76
CA ILE A 679 10.03 6.76 26.87
C ILE A 679 9.55 6.21 28.22
N ASP A 680 8.28 5.81 28.32
CA ASP A 680 7.67 5.31 29.55
C ASP A 680 8.32 4.02 30.05
N TYR A 681 8.66 3.09 29.15
CA TYR A 681 9.42 1.89 29.50
C TYR A 681 10.80 2.25 30.06
N ILE A 682 11.51 3.19 29.43
CA ILE A 682 12.82 3.64 29.92
C ILE A 682 12.69 4.34 31.28
N LEU A 683 11.65 5.14 31.50
CA LEU A 683 11.36 5.73 32.79
C LEU A 683 11.04 4.66 33.84
N ASN A 684 10.29 3.61 33.51
CA ASN A 684 10.05 2.50 34.43
C ASN A 684 11.36 1.78 34.80
N LEU A 685 12.29 1.56 33.86
CA LEU A 685 13.64 1.02 34.19
C LEU A 685 14.43 1.95 35.14
N ILE A 686 14.27 3.28 35.01
CA ILE A 686 14.89 4.26 35.91
C ILE A 686 14.22 4.23 37.30
N ALA A 687 12.90 4.11 37.37
CA ALA A 687 12.13 4.03 38.61
C ALA A 687 12.39 2.72 39.38
N GLU A 688 12.61 1.61 38.67
CA GLU A 688 13.01 0.31 39.23
C GLU A 688 14.51 0.20 39.59
N ASP A 689 15.25 1.32 39.55
CA ASP A 689 16.72 1.42 39.71
C ASP A 689 17.53 0.34 38.98
N LYS A 690 17.18 0.07 37.72
CA LYS A 690 17.96 -0.87 36.90
C LYS A 690 19.38 -0.33 36.63
N PRO A 691 20.36 -1.21 36.42
CA PRO A 691 21.72 -0.82 36.06
C PRO A 691 21.77 0.17 34.89
N LYS A 692 22.71 1.13 34.93
CA LYS A 692 22.95 2.12 33.85
C LYS A 692 23.12 1.45 32.48
N GLU A 693 23.71 0.25 32.48
CA GLU A 693 23.94 -0.59 31.30
C GLU A 693 22.64 -1.07 30.64
N ASP A 694 21.62 -1.43 31.43
CA ASP A 694 20.32 -1.89 30.91
C ASP A 694 19.52 -0.72 30.33
N ILE A 695 19.58 0.44 30.99
CA ILE A 695 19.00 1.70 30.49
C ILE A 695 19.69 2.12 29.18
N LEU A 696 21.03 2.07 29.13
CA LEU A 696 21.81 2.32 27.92
C LEU A 696 21.45 1.35 26.78
N ARG A 697 21.23 0.06 27.09
CA ARG A 697 20.82 -0.96 26.10
C ARG A 697 19.41 -0.66 25.54
N ALA A 698 18.46 -0.30 26.39
CA ALA A 698 17.11 0.11 25.96
C ALA A 698 17.13 1.36 25.06
N ILE A 699 17.95 2.36 25.40
CA ILE A 699 18.16 3.54 24.55
C ILE A 699 18.80 3.16 23.22
N LYS A 700 19.85 2.32 23.25
CA LYS A 700 20.57 1.83 22.06
C LYS A 700 19.81 0.79 21.23
N SER A 701 18.67 0.27 21.67
CA SER A 701 17.83 -0.57 20.79
C SER A 701 16.81 0.27 20.01
N SER A 702 16.46 1.48 20.46
CA SER A 702 15.48 2.34 19.77
C SER A 702 16.11 3.46 18.93
N PRO A 703 15.82 3.55 17.62
CA PRO A 703 16.25 4.68 16.78
C PRO A 703 15.73 6.04 17.26
N LYS A 704 14.59 6.06 17.96
CA LYS A 704 13.94 7.29 18.48
C LYS A 704 14.54 7.74 19.82
N MET A 705 15.10 6.81 20.59
CA MET A 705 15.68 7.12 21.91
C MET A 705 17.18 7.42 21.83
N ARG A 706 17.91 6.85 20.85
CA ARG A 706 19.32 7.19 20.58
C ARG A 706 19.58 8.70 20.51
N SER A 707 18.78 9.44 19.76
CA SER A 707 18.94 10.90 19.61
C SER A 707 18.70 11.70 20.90
N LYS A 708 18.18 11.04 21.95
CA LYS A 708 17.90 11.61 23.27
C LYS A 708 18.77 11.01 24.37
N GLN A 709 19.72 10.13 24.03
CA GLN A 709 20.54 9.40 25.00
C GLN A 709 21.16 10.32 26.05
N GLU A 710 21.74 11.45 25.62
CA GLU A 710 22.34 12.45 26.50
C GLU A 710 21.36 12.93 27.59
N VAL A 711 20.15 13.30 27.19
CA VAL A 711 19.15 13.91 28.09
C VAL A 711 18.46 12.89 28.99
N ILE A 712 18.30 11.66 28.51
CA ILE A 712 17.79 10.55 29.32
C ILE A 712 18.82 10.15 30.39
N LEU A 713 20.10 10.12 30.04
CA LEU A 713 21.17 9.85 31.00
C LEU A 713 21.35 10.98 32.01
N SER A 714 21.26 12.25 31.57
CA SER A 714 21.33 13.39 32.50
C SER A 714 20.13 13.43 33.44
N PHE A 715 18.94 13.01 32.98
CA PHE A 715 17.79 12.80 33.86
C PHE A 715 17.99 11.64 34.84
N TRP A 716 18.56 10.50 34.41
CA TRP A 716 18.87 9.39 35.32
C TRP A 716 19.84 9.81 36.44
N GLU A 717 20.87 10.60 36.12
CA GLU A 717 21.81 11.15 37.12
C GLU A 717 21.11 12.15 38.06
N PHE A 718 20.21 12.99 37.54
CA PHE A 718 19.37 13.89 38.36
C PHE A 718 18.40 13.13 39.28
N PHE A 719 17.70 12.12 38.76
CA PHE A 719 16.69 11.33 39.49
C PHE A 719 17.33 10.48 40.59
N LYS A 720 18.56 9.99 40.40
CA LYS A 720 19.33 9.34 41.48
C LYS A 720 19.66 10.27 42.65
N GLN A 721 19.72 11.58 42.41
CA GLN A 721 19.93 12.59 43.45
C GLN A 721 18.60 13.13 44.02
N HIS A 722 17.53 13.09 43.22
CA HIS A 722 16.21 13.65 43.54
C HIS A 722 15.09 12.67 43.14
N PRO A 723 14.94 11.53 43.84
CA PRO A 723 13.91 10.55 43.51
C PRO A 723 12.50 11.11 43.74
N SER A 724 11.58 10.80 42.83
CA SER A 724 10.17 11.23 42.87
C SER A 724 9.24 10.03 42.74
N ALA A 725 8.12 10.04 43.47
CA ALA A 725 7.05 9.05 43.33
C ALA A 725 6.33 9.15 41.97
N ASP A 726 6.25 10.36 41.39
CA ASP A 726 5.84 10.57 40.00
C ASP A 726 7.09 10.89 39.17
N ILE A 727 7.68 9.85 38.59
CA ILE A 727 8.81 9.97 37.67
C ILE A 727 8.42 10.66 36.35
N GLN A 728 7.16 10.55 35.94
CA GLN A 728 6.65 11.12 34.70
C GLN A 728 6.51 12.65 34.80
N ALA A 729 6.03 13.16 35.93
CA ALA A 729 6.05 14.59 36.23
C ALA A 729 7.49 15.10 36.39
N SER A 730 8.31 14.42 37.20
CA SER A 730 9.73 14.78 37.42
C SER A 730 10.52 14.86 36.11
N PHE A 731 10.30 13.91 35.20
CA PHE A 731 10.89 13.91 33.86
C PHE A 731 10.44 15.10 33.02
N ARG A 732 9.14 15.41 32.97
CA ARG A 732 8.61 16.57 32.23
C ARG A 732 9.19 17.89 32.74
N ASP A 733 9.22 18.08 34.06
CA ASP A 733 9.72 19.30 34.69
C ASP A 733 11.23 19.47 34.47
N TYR A 734 12.00 18.39 34.58
CA TYR A 734 13.43 18.38 34.26
C TYR A 734 13.68 18.71 32.78
N MET A 735 12.94 18.06 31.87
CA MET A 735 13.04 18.31 30.42
C MET A 735 12.69 19.75 30.06
N ASP A 736 11.66 20.33 30.68
CA ASP A 736 11.30 21.73 30.49
C ASP A 736 12.38 22.70 30.98
N SER A 737 13.02 22.41 32.12
CA SER A 737 14.15 23.17 32.63
C SER A 737 15.37 23.10 31.71
N GLN A 738 15.77 21.90 31.27
CA GLN A 738 16.88 21.73 30.32
C GLN A 738 16.61 22.41 28.98
N ARG A 739 15.40 22.24 28.44
CA ARG A 739 14.90 22.89 27.22
C ARG A 739 15.02 24.42 27.28
N GLN A 740 14.67 25.04 28.41
CA GLN A 740 14.81 26.48 28.61
C GLN A 740 16.28 26.92 28.70
N GLN A 741 17.13 26.17 29.41
CA GLN A 741 18.55 26.49 29.57
C GLN A 741 19.34 26.35 28.26
N GLU A 742 19.16 25.24 27.54
CA GLU A 742 19.82 24.99 26.26
C GLU A 742 19.39 26.01 25.19
N PHE A 743 18.10 26.37 25.13
CA PHE A 743 17.65 27.43 24.23
C PHE A 743 18.19 28.82 24.59
N ALA A 744 18.37 29.11 25.89
CA ALA A 744 19.02 30.35 26.32
C ALA A 744 20.49 30.42 25.86
N ARG A 745 21.22 29.29 25.90
CA ARG A 745 22.58 29.19 25.33
C ARG A 745 22.58 29.39 23.82
N ILE A 746 21.72 28.72 23.06
CA ILE A 746 21.60 28.92 21.60
C ILE A 746 21.32 30.39 21.24
N ILE A 747 20.47 31.08 22.01
CA ILE A 747 20.23 32.53 21.82
C ILE A 747 21.50 33.35 22.07
N GLN A 748 22.28 33.01 23.10
CA GLN A 748 23.51 33.70 23.47
C GLN A 748 24.64 33.46 22.46
N ASP A 749 24.91 32.21 22.13
CA ASP A 749 26.02 31.78 21.26
C ASP A 749 25.88 32.32 19.83
N TYR A 750 24.66 32.30 19.29
CA TYR A 750 24.34 32.81 17.95
C TYR A 750 23.79 34.25 17.94
N LYS A 751 23.77 34.92 19.10
CA LYS A 751 23.26 36.30 19.28
C LYS A 751 21.87 36.52 18.66
N LEU A 752 20.97 35.56 18.82
CA LEU A 752 19.64 35.57 18.21
C LEU A 752 18.73 36.62 18.86
N GLN A 753 17.76 37.14 18.11
CA GLN A 753 16.76 38.05 18.66
C GLN A 753 15.79 37.27 19.57
N LYS A 754 15.95 37.43 20.89
CA LYS A 754 15.28 36.65 21.95
C LYS A 754 13.77 36.47 21.78
N LYS A 755 13.02 37.52 21.42
CA LYS A 755 11.56 37.45 21.23
C LYS A 755 11.17 36.73 19.93
N PRO A 756 11.62 37.15 18.73
CA PRO A 756 11.41 36.38 17.49
C PRO A 756 11.82 34.91 17.56
N ALA A 757 12.94 34.59 18.22
CA ALA A 757 13.40 33.21 18.37
C ALA A 757 12.43 32.37 19.23
N ARG A 758 11.94 32.91 20.36
CA ARG A 758 10.92 32.24 21.20
C ARG A 758 9.60 32.05 20.43
N ASP A 759 9.12 33.09 19.74
CA ASP A 759 7.87 33.02 18.96
C ASP A 759 7.95 31.97 17.83
N PHE A 760 9.12 31.84 17.19
CA PHE A 760 9.38 30.85 16.14
C PHE A 760 9.39 29.42 16.70
N MET A 761 10.11 29.18 17.80
CA MET A 761 10.19 27.84 18.40
C MET A 761 8.89 27.41 19.07
N SER A 762 8.19 28.30 19.78
CA SER A 762 6.89 28.01 20.38
C SER A 762 5.86 27.57 19.32
N LYS A 763 5.84 28.22 18.15
CA LYS A 763 5.06 27.75 16.98
C LYS A 763 5.52 26.39 16.47
N ALA A 764 6.82 26.16 16.35
CA ALA A 764 7.35 24.88 15.87
C ALA A 764 6.91 23.72 16.78
N PHE A 765 7.02 23.88 18.11
CA PHE A 765 6.56 22.89 19.09
C PHE A 765 5.04 22.71 19.05
N LYS A 766 4.25 23.79 19.02
CA LYS A 766 2.79 23.72 18.94
C LYS A 766 2.27 23.00 17.68
N HIS A 767 2.99 23.10 16.56
CA HIS A 767 2.62 22.46 15.29
C HIS A 767 3.38 21.17 14.99
N HIS A 768 4.21 20.67 15.92
CA HIS A 768 5.11 19.52 15.75
C HIS A 768 5.92 19.55 14.43
N ASN A 769 6.30 20.74 13.96
CA ASN A 769 7.03 20.92 12.71
C ASN A 769 7.78 22.25 12.69
N ILE A 770 9.07 22.22 12.34
CA ILE A 770 9.92 23.39 12.18
C ILE A 770 10.14 23.69 10.69
N SER A 771 9.77 24.90 10.24
CA SER A 771 9.97 25.33 8.86
C SER A 771 10.84 26.58 8.78
N PHE A 772 12.01 26.43 8.16
CA PHE A 772 12.89 27.55 7.85
C PHE A 772 12.49 28.30 6.56
N LYS A 773 11.41 27.88 5.89
CA LYS A 773 10.84 28.55 4.71
C LYS A 773 9.79 29.57 5.16
N GLY A 774 10.12 30.85 5.09
CA GLY A 774 9.19 31.95 5.40
C GLY A 774 9.92 33.21 5.90
N THR A 775 9.14 34.24 6.24
CA THR A 775 9.65 35.54 6.71
C THR A 775 10.06 35.57 8.19
N GLN A 776 9.69 34.55 8.98
CA GLN A 776 9.97 34.49 10.43
C GLN A 776 11.40 34.03 10.76
N PHE A 777 12.01 33.14 9.96
CA PHE A 777 13.39 32.71 10.22
C PHE A 777 14.44 33.82 9.97
N PRO A 778 14.28 34.72 8.98
CA PRO A 778 15.16 35.89 8.85
C PRO A 778 15.11 36.88 10.04
N THR A 779 13.98 37.00 10.76
CA THR A 779 13.83 38.02 11.83
C THR A 779 14.47 37.63 13.16
N LEU A 780 14.86 36.37 13.35
CA LEU A 780 15.56 35.90 14.55
C LEU A 780 17.09 36.00 14.47
N LEU A 781 17.65 36.29 13.29
CA LEU A 781 19.10 36.51 13.10
C LEU A 781 19.56 37.86 13.69
N PRO A 782 20.84 37.98 14.12
CA PRO A 782 21.39 39.25 14.62
C PRO A 782 21.33 40.37 13.57
N LYS A 783 21.09 41.61 14.04
CA LYS A 783 21.02 42.82 13.18
C LYS A 783 22.38 43.48 12.94
N GLU A 784 23.34 43.27 13.84
CA GLU A 784 24.66 43.90 13.81
C GLU A 784 25.69 42.94 13.21
N GLY A 785 26.07 43.19 11.96
CA GLY A 785 26.94 42.30 11.18
C GLY A 785 26.87 42.56 9.68
N ALA A 786 27.19 43.79 9.27
CA ALA A 786 27.17 44.32 7.89
C ALA A 786 25.80 44.36 7.18
N SER A 787 25.60 45.42 6.39
CA SER A 787 24.35 45.68 5.65
C SER A 787 23.91 44.48 4.79
N PHE A 788 22.61 44.16 4.84
CA PHE A 788 21.98 43.13 3.99
C PHE A 788 22.07 43.45 2.48
N PHE A 789 22.54 44.65 2.09
CA PHE A 789 22.74 45.07 0.70
C PHE A 789 24.20 44.96 0.20
N SER A 790 25.11 44.38 0.97
CA SER A 790 26.50 44.13 0.56
C SER A 790 26.60 43.14 -0.61
N ARG A 791 27.31 43.52 -1.68
CA ARG A 791 27.46 42.76 -2.94
C ARG A 791 28.69 41.82 -2.99
N ASN A 792 29.40 41.60 -1.87
CA ASN A 792 30.70 40.91 -1.90
C ASN A 792 30.57 39.37 -1.81
N PRO A 793 31.13 38.56 -2.76
CA PRO A 793 30.87 37.12 -2.83
C PRO A 793 31.31 36.28 -1.62
N GLU A 794 32.50 36.53 -1.08
CA GLU A 794 33.06 35.75 0.05
C GLU A 794 32.22 35.92 1.33
N GLY A 795 31.72 37.15 1.56
CA GLY A 795 30.81 37.45 2.67
C GLY A 795 29.47 36.72 2.56
N GLN A 796 28.97 36.47 1.35
CA GLN A 796 27.75 35.67 1.16
C GLN A 796 27.99 34.18 1.48
N SER A 797 29.18 33.65 1.20
CA SER A 797 29.55 32.26 1.53
C SER A 797 29.55 32.03 3.04
N MET A 798 30.32 32.84 3.81
CA MET A 798 30.36 32.74 5.27
C MET A 798 28.99 32.99 5.92
N ARG A 799 28.19 33.92 5.38
CA ARG A 799 26.83 34.20 5.86
C ARG A 799 25.88 33.00 5.66
N ASN A 800 25.95 32.33 4.52
CA ASN A 800 25.17 31.12 4.26
C ASN A 800 25.62 29.96 5.14
N GLN A 801 26.92 29.83 5.42
CA GLN A 801 27.43 28.85 6.39
C GLN A 801 26.90 29.10 7.81
N LEU A 802 26.93 30.34 8.30
CA LEU A 802 26.38 30.69 9.63
C LEU A 802 24.86 30.45 9.68
N LYS A 803 24.12 30.82 8.63
CA LYS A 803 22.69 30.56 8.50
C LYS A 803 22.38 29.06 8.56
N ASN A 804 23.15 28.25 7.85
CA ASN A 804 22.99 26.78 7.83
C ASN A 804 23.34 26.16 9.19
N LYS A 805 24.35 26.69 9.91
CA LYS A 805 24.64 26.28 11.31
C LYS A 805 23.45 26.57 12.24
N ILE A 806 22.91 27.80 12.21
CA ILE A 806 21.73 28.17 13.03
C ILE A 806 20.51 27.30 12.69
N GLN A 807 20.31 26.95 11.41
CA GLN A 807 19.25 26.01 11.02
C GLN A 807 19.50 24.60 11.58
N ALA A 808 20.72 24.09 11.50
CA ALA A 808 21.07 22.77 12.03
C ALA A 808 20.90 22.69 13.56
N GLU A 809 21.33 23.72 14.30
CA GLU A 809 21.16 23.79 15.75
C GLU A 809 19.69 23.88 16.17
N LEU A 810 18.90 24.76 15.54
CA LEU A 810 17.47 24.87 15.86
C LEU A 810 16.67 23.63 15.46
N GLN A 811 17.09 22.92 14.39
CA GLN A 811 16.53 21.61 14.03
C GLN A 811 16.91 20.55 15.07
N ALA A 812 18.18 20.44 15.45
CA ALA A 812 18.64 19.48 16.45
C ALA A 812 17.95 19.72 17.81
N PHE A 813 17.86 20.98 18.24
CA PHE A 813 17.13 21.38 19.44
C PHE A 813 15.63 21.04 19.37
N PHE A 814 14.98 21.26 18.22
CA PHE A 814 13.60 20.84 18.02
C PHE A 814 13.45 19.32 18.13
N ASP A 815 14.24 18.56 17.36
CA ASP A 815 14.21 17.10 17.32
C ASP A 815 14.48 16.48 18.70
N LYS A 816 15.36 17.08 19.51
CA LYS A 816 15.70 16.69 20.89
C LYS A 816 14.51 16.77 21.85
N TYR A 817 13.69 17.82 21.77
CA TYR A 817 12.67 18.12 22.80
C TYR A 817 11.20 17.96 22.38
N HIS A 818 10.87 17.92 21.09
CA HIS A 818 9.49 18.10 20.57
C HIS A 818 8.41 17.12 21.06
N ASP A 819 8.81 15.98 21.61
CA ASP A 819 7.94 14.90 22.05
C ASP A 819 8.27 14.35 23.45
N ILE A 820 9.14 15.02 24.21
CA ILE A 820 9.53 14.67 25.60
C ILE A 820 9.41 15.84 26.60
N SER A 821 8.94 17.00 26.14
CA SER A 821 8.77 18.22 26.94
C SER A 821 7.31 18.70 26.87
N SER A 822 6.90 19.63 27.73
CA SER A 822 5.50 20.07 27.76
C SER A 822 5.09 20.81 26.48
N ARG A 823 3.82 20.66 26.08
CA ARG A 823 3.25 21.33 24.89
C ARG A 823 3.21 22.85 25.04
N ASP A 824 3.05 23.34 26.27
CA ASP A 824 2.94 24.77 26.58
C ASP A 824 4.33 25.39 26.78
N TRP A 825 5.01 25.68 25.67
CA TRP A 825 6.16 26.59 25.69
C TRP A 825 5.68 28.01 26.02
N ARG A 826 5.88 28.45 27.28
CA ARG A 826 5.65 29.82 27.77
C ARG A 826 6.87 30.73 27.60
#